data_AF-A0AAX3SES2-F1
#
_entry.id   AF-A0AAX3SES2-F1
#
_cell.length_a   1.000
_cell.length_b   1.000
_cell.length_c   1.000
_cell.angle_alpha   90.00
_cell.angle_beta   90.00
_cell.angle_gamma   90.00
#
_symmetry.space_group_name_H-M   'P 1'
#
loop_
_entity.id
_entity.type
_entity.pdbx_description
1 polymer ?
#
loop_
_entity_poly.entity_id
_entity_poly.type
_entity_poly.pdbx_seq_one_letter_code
_entity_poly.pdbx_strand_id
1 'polypeptide(L)'
;METDGDNLLDANKLLAILIYKNVYPRDFERLHRDEGNLAEILKHQHKLIRQGETRYRKEIEELEKIIEISERQTPLDLRELRQVYAMVLIEKLPAGVANVGIDRNTLISLTQLVSSDAFEQLIVAPRIYWHIPNNNSSWIDNPNLQSEVDSQKSYFQRKEEIENKQSDKKNRILKKIHDLRSKIPQLRVAKLNELLRLNADYIDELFKCFEENGELARFLILEGHLDDTYYQYTSLFHSGRLSPNDNRFLIQIRAFVAPDPNFPLDNPKEVIAAMRDEDFRQRYVLNVRLVDNLLSDQSINLTQAQKFFDFLSSNFESCEEFLSAYYASGVNVSVLLQELADAWKNLIPNLIASPNNISHVSQLIANIPIESLKTLANDFSDLSKFVAANLPKILANIPDLEPDRFDCLDFEVSNLTDIKDYPEIVRFMFDEGRYELTITNLEYIYQEILIQSDLKPMRVRNFTTIRSMNNIALINRVERNFNSYLNNILLELQENSDEDVPAILAILNQDSLDHSTLQKFLEMQRAQLPTLEGVPVTLLATLFQLNSIEATWTNCLEFIESAGFEANSLIDFLDLEVVREAILQHPIPSDADLSRLHHFLLDADSLSDSAYKAYIQALPKPIQNLPQGLKPAKLRILISEEKITFTKENFDAIADIEDLDAIFLKNNIEIYLNDHNSFSLDDDLHEKLLRSDIHSSAKLRIVALMNLEALEQFPERSALIGQLIFNTGGNISKIDSSIAQSLIIHSRPVTAQISLLNKYHSLMSVGEVRHILAILPHPFSEIKPGYATPRLKNSPENLDLVKWLHSRKFISSWGEDRLFTDNIKINLHRR
;
A
#
# COMPACT_ATOMS: atom_id res chain seq x y z
N MET A 1 16.19 80.91 -21.05
CA MET A 1 16.96 80.91 -19.80
C MET A 1 15.94 80.91 -18.68
N GLU A 2 15.71 79.71 -18.13
CA GLU A 2 15.09 79.40 -16.83
C GLU A 2 14.99 77.87 -16.84
N THR A 3 16.08 77.22 -16.43
CA THR A 3 16.11 75.80 -16.07
C THR A 3 16.37 75.75 -14.57
N ASP A 4 15.38 76.17 -13.80
CA ASP A 4 15.36 75.96 -12.36
C ASP A 4 14.95 74.51 -12.11
N GLY A 5 15.85 73.73 -11.52
CA GLY A 5 15.43 72.51 -10.82
C GLY A 5 16.34 71.30 -10.84
N ASP A 6 17.43 71.26 -11.61
CA ASP A 6 18.41 70.15 -11.51
C ASP A 6 19.80 70.62 -11.96
N ASN A 7 20.57 71.17 -11.02
CA ASN A 7 22.01 71.36 -11.22
C ASN A 7 22.66 69.97 -11.20
N LEU A 8 22.66 69.30 -12.36
CA LEU A 8 23.16 67.93 -12.56
C LEU A 8 24.68 67.79 -12.30
N LEU A 9 25.39 68.91 -12.22
CA LEU A 9 26.84 69.00 -12.06
C LEU A 9 27.20 69.44 -10.63
N ASP A 10 28.14 68.73 -10.01
CA ASP A 10 28.62 69.03 -8.66
C ASP A 10 29.41 70.35 -8.64
N ALA A 11 28.94 71.32 -7.85
CA ALA A 11 29.56 72.64 -7.73
C ALA A 11 31.01 72.59 -7.21
N ASN A 12 31.35 71.63 -6.34
CA ASN A 12 32.71 71.46 -5.84
C ASN A 12 33.63 70.93 -6.93
N LYS A 13 33.15 69.99 -7.77
CA LYS A 13 33.92 69.49 -8.92
C LYS A 13 34.12 70.57 -9.97
N LEU A 14 33.09 71.39 -10.21
CA LEU A 14 33.19 72.52 -11.13
C LEU A 14 34.23 73.55 -10.66
N LEU A 15 34.22 73.90 -9.36
CA LEU A 15 35.24 74.75 -8.75
C LEU A 15 36.63 74.12 -8.83
N ALA A 16 36.77 72.83 -8.53
CA ALA A 16 38.03 72.11 -8.59
C ALA A 16 38.65 72.11 -10.00
N ILE A 17 37.82 71.99 -11.04
CA ILE A 17 38.26 72.04 -12.44
C ILE A 17 38.68 73.45 -12.83
N LEU A 18 38.00 74.49 -12.35
CA LEU A 18 38.45 75.88 -12.52
C LEU A 18 39.79 76.15 -11.82
N ILE A 19 39.96 75.66 -10.59
CA ILE A 19 41.23 75.75 -9.85
C ILE A 19 42.34 75.02 -10.63
N TYR A 20 42.07 73.79 -11.07
CA TYR A 20 43.03 72.97 -11.79
C TYR A 20 43.42 73.58 -13.14
N LYS A 21 42.46 74.16 -13.89
CA LYS A 21 42.72 74.92 -15.13
C LYS A 21 43.65 76.11 -14.91
N ASN A 22 43.51 76.82 -13.79
CA ASN A 22 44.31 78.01 -13.49
C ASN A 22 45.70 77.66 -12.95
N VAL A 23 45.82 76.62 -12.13
CA VAL A 23 47.08 76.22 -11.48
C VAL A 23 47.94 75.31 -12.38
N TYR A 24 47.32 74.45 -13.20
CA TYR A 24 47.99 73.52 -14.11
C TYR A 24 47.55 73.72 -15.57
N PRO A 25 47.71 74.91 -16.18
CA PRO A 25 47.13 75.22 -17.49
C PRO A 25 47.67 74.35 -18.62
N ARG A 26 48.95 73.97 -18.59
CA ARG A 26 49.56 73.07 -19.59
C ARG A 26 49.06 71.64 -19.47
N ASP A 27 48.82 71.18 -18.24
CA ASP A 27 48.30 69.83 -17.98
C ASP A 27 46.82 69.76 -18.37
N PHE A 28 46.05 70.81 -18.06
CA PHE A 28 44.66 70.96 -18.47
C PHE A 28 44.47 71.00 -20.00
N GLU A 29 45.35 71.68 -20.74
CA GLU A 29 45.30 71.68 -22.22
C GLU A 29 45.56 70.28 -22.80
N ARG A 30 46.53 69.55 -22.23
CA ARG A 30 46.85 68.17 -22.63
C ARG A 30 45.75 67.19 -22.25
N LEU A 31 45.04 67.44 -21.15
CA LEU A 31 43.93 66.61 -20.69
C LEU A 31 42.83 66.47 -21.74
N HIS A 32 42.59 67.51 -22.57
CA HIS A 32 41.66 67.43 -23.70
C HIS A 32 42.05 66.42 -24.79
N ARG A 33 43.30 65.94 -24.80
CA ARG A 33 43.82 64.90 -25.70
C ARG A 33 44.09 63.58 -24.98
N ASP A 34 43.56 63.42 -23.76
CA ASP A 34 43.85 62.28 -22.87
C ASP A 34 45.36 62.12 -22.57
N GLU A 35 46.07 63.25 -22.49
CA GLU A 35 47.50 63.36 -22.18
C GLU A 35 47.72 64.22 -20.92
N GLY A 36 48.88 64.10 -20.26
CA GLY A 36 49.24 64.89 -19.07
C GLY A 36 49.21 64.09 -17.76
N ASN A 37 49.65 64.72 -16.68
CA ASN A 37 49.84 64.11 -15.37
C ASN A 37 48.53 63.61 -14.77
N LEU A 38 47.44 64.39 -14.86
CA LEU A 38 46.11 63.93 -14.39
C LEU A 38 45.61 62.75 -15.23
N ALA A 39 45.74 62.80 -16.56
CA ALA A 39 45.34 61.69 -17.43
C ALA A 39 46.09 60.39 -17.10
N GLU A 40 47.39 60.47 -16.82
CA GLU A 40 48.18 59.33 -16.36
C GLU A 40 47.67 58.75 -15.04
N ILE A 41 47.34 59.59 -14.04
CA ILE A 41 46.75 59.12 -12.77
C ILE A 41 45.40 58.45 -13.02
N LEU A 42 44.54 59.01 -13.87
CA LEU A 42 43.24 58.41 -14.22
C LEU A 42 43.43 57.03 -14.89
N LYS A 43 44.42 56.88 -15.79
CA LYS A 43 44.74 55.60 -16.45
C LYS A 43 45.21 54.52 -15.46
N HIS A 44 45.75 54.90 -14.30
CA HIS A 44 46.15 53.95 -13.26
C HIS A 44 44.96 53.30 -12.53
N GLN A 45 43.73 53.83 -12.66
CA GLN A 45 42.55 53.29 -12.01
C GLN A 45 42.34 51.79 -12.28
N HIS A 46 42.43 51.36 -13.55
CA HIS A 46 42.31 49.94 -13.92
C HIS A 46 43.40 49.06 -13.27
N LYS A 47 44.62 49.59 -13.13
CA LYS A 47 45.73 48.89 -12.49
C LYS A 47 45.48 48.72 -10.99
N LEU A 48 44.97 49.75 -10.31
CA LEU A 48 44.62 49.72 -8.88
C LEU A 48 43.50 48.72 -8.60
N ILE A 49 42.46 48.70 -9.43
CA ILE A 49 41.36 47.72 -9.34
C ILE A 49 41.92 46.30 -9.47
N ARG A 50 42.68 46.03 -10.53
CA ARG A 50 43.26 44.69 -10.78
C ARG A 50 44.16 44.22 -9.64
N GLN A 51 44.96 45.11 -9.05
CA GLN A 51 45.80 44.79 -7.90
C GLN A 51 44.95 44.44 -6.66
N GLY A 52 43.93 45.24 -6.35
CA GLY A 52 43.00 44.98 -5.27
C GLY A 52 42.24 43.66 -5.44
N GLU A 53 41.72 43.39 -6.63
CA GLU A 53 41.06 42.12 -6.96
C GLU A 53 42.00 40.94 -6.80
N THR A 54 43.24 41.06 -7.32
CA THR A 54 44.26 40.00 -7.22
C THR A 54 44.59 39.69 -5.77
N ARG A 55 44.68 40.72 -4.93
CA ARG A 55 44.92 40.59 -3.49
C ARG A 55 43.77 39.84 -2.80
N TYR A 56 42.52 40.25 -3.03
CA TYR A 56 41.36 39.58 -2.45
C TYR A 56 41.17 38.15 -2.95
N ARG A 57 41.38 37.90 -4.25
CA ARG A 57 41.33 36.54 -4.82
C ARG A 57 42.37 35.61 -4.21
N LYS A 58 43.60 36.10 -4.03
CA LYS A 58 44.66 35.32 -3.39
C LYS A 58 44.31 34.98 -1.93
N GLU A 59 43.76 35.94 -1.18
CA GLU A 59 43.31 35.70 0.20
C GLU A 59 42.14 34.71 0.27
N ILE A 60 41.19 34.78 -0.68
CA ILE A 60 40.10 33.80 -0.81
C ILE A 60 40.67 32.40 -1.09
N GLU A 61 41.59 32.27 -2.05
CA GLU A 61 42.21 30.99 -2.40
C GLU A 61 42.94 30.35 -1.19
N GLU A 62 43.65 31.17 -0.40
CA GLU A 62 44.30 30.72 0.84
C GLU A 62 43.28 30.23 1.88
N LEU A 63 42.14 30.91 2.04
CA LEU A 63 41.07 30.53 2.98
C LEU A 63 40.29 29.29 2.53
N GLU A 64 40.01 29.16 1.23
CA GLU A 64 39.35 27.99 0.64
C GLU A 64 40.22 26.74 0.80
N LYS A 65 41.53 26.87 0.57
CA LYS A 65 42.49 25.78 0.80
C LYS A 65 42.52 25.32 2.26
N ILE A 66 42.35 26.22 3.23
CA ILE A 66 42.23 25.85 4.64
C ILE A 66 40.99 24.99 4.88
N ILE A 67 39.84 25.35 4.31
CA ILE A 67 38.60 24.56 4.45
C ILE A 67 38.77 23.19 3.80
N GLU A 68 39.28 23.15 2.57
CA GLU A 68 39.46 21.89 1.82
C GLU A 68 40.37 20.90 2.57
N ILE A 69 41.50 21.38 3.10
CA ILE A 69 42.43 20.54 3.89
C ILE A 69 41.73 20.04 5.17
N SER A 70 40.91 20.88 5.80
CA SER A 70 40.18 20.55 7.02
C SER A 70 39.08 19.51 6.79
N GLU A 71 38.35 19.59 5.67
CA GLU A 71 37.28 18.64 5.31
C GLU A 71 37.82 17.26 4.94
N ARG A 72 39.05 17.20 4.39
CA ARG A 72 39.73 15.94 4.07
C ARG A 72 40.21 15.16 5.28
N GLN A 73 40.18 15.73 6.49
CA GLN A 73 40.51 14.98 7.71
C GLN A 73 39.46 13.91 8.01
N THR A 74 39.90 12.65 8.07
CA THR A 74 39.06 11.49 8.40
C THR A 74 38.40 11.59 9.79
N PRO A 75 39.11 11.98 10.88
CA PRO A 75 38.48 12.07 12.18
C PRO A 75 37.42 13.18 12.21
N LEU A 76 36.29 12.92 12.86
CA LEU A 76 35.18 13.86 13.00
C LEU A 76 35.51 15.00 13.96
N ASP A 77 36.20 14.69 15.06
CA ASP A 77 36.55 15.65 16.09
C ASP A 77 37.94 15.37 16.71
N LEU A 78 38.33 16.23 17.67
CA LEU A 78 39.60 16.09 18.37
C LEU A 78 39.67 14.80 19.19
N ARG A 79 38.53 14.30 19.69
CA ARG A 79 38.49 13.08 20.49
C ARG A 79 38.79 11.85 19.64
N GLU A 80 38.25 11.79 18.43
CA GLU A 80 38.56 10.72 17.47
C GLU A 80 40.02 10.78 17.02
N LEU A 81 40.58 11.98 16.77
CA LEU A 81 42.02 12.11 16.51
C LEU A 81 42.84 11.54 17.66
N ARG A 82 42.49 11.87 18.90
CA ARG A 82 43.17 11.33 20.10
C ARG A 82 43.01 9.81 20.20
N GLN A 83 41.87 9.22 19.82
CA GLN A 83 41.69 7.76 19.81
C GLN A 83 42.63 7.06 18.82
N VAL A 84 42.82 7.63 17.62
CA VAL A 84 43.76 7.07 16.62
C VAL A 84 45.18 7.01 17.18
N TYR A 85 45.67 8.11 17.75
CA TYR A 85 47.02 8.16 18.34
C TYR A 85 47.12 7.32 19.62
N ALA A 86 46.05 7.22 20.41
CA ALA A 86 46.00 6.35 21.59
C ALA A 86 46.09 4.87 21.21
N MET A 87 45.46 4.45 20.11
CA MET A 87 45.49 3.05 19.66
C MET A 87 46.91 2.64 19.25
N VAL A 88 47.60 3.47 18.45
CA VAL A 88 49.01 3.21 18.07
C VAL A 88 49.91 3.17 19.31
N LEU A 89 49.64 3.99 20.32
CA LEU A 89 50.35 3.89 21.60
C LEU A 89 50.08 2.54 22.29
N ILE A 90 48.83 2.11 22.36
CA ILE A 90 48.44 0.86 23.03
C ILE A 90 49.04 -0.37 22.34
N GLU A 91 49.11 -0.39 21.01
CA GLU A 91 49.74 -1.48 20.25
C GLU A 91 51.22 -1.68 20.57
N LYS A 92 51.91 -0.62 21.02
CA LYS A 92 53.31 -0.69 21.46
C LYS A 92 53.46 -1.20 22.89
N LEU A 93 52.41 -1.16 23.69
CA LEU A 93 52.49 -1.52 25.10
C LEU A 93 52.45 -3.05 25.29
N PRO A 94 53.17 -3.59 26.29
CA PRO A 94 53.01 -4.99 26.68
C PRO A 94 51.58 -5.34 27.11
N ALA A 95 51.21 -6.61 26.96
CA ALA A 95 49.91 -7.09 27.41
C ALA A 95 49.71 -6.88 28.93
N GLY A 96 48.54 -6.37 29.31
CA GLY A 96 48.14 -6.17 30.70
C GLY A 96 48.52 -4.82 31.31
N VAL A 97 49.11 -3.88 30.55
CA VAL A 97 49.36 -2.52 31.03
C VAL A 97 48.04 -1.84 31.42
N ALA A 98 48.00 -1.25 32.61
CA ALA A 98 46.82 -0.54 33.10
C ALA A 98 47.00 0.99 33.08
N ASN A 99 48.24 1.46 33.23
CA ASN A 99 48.54 2.89 33.31
C ASN A 99 49.80 3.26 32.52
N VAL A 100 49.80 4.47 31.96
CA VAL A 100 50.94 5.08 31.26
C VAL A 100 51.20 6.49 31.78
N GLY A 101 52.44 6.95 31.73
CA GLY A 101 52.83 8.29 32.18
C GLY A 101 54.12 8.76 31.53
N ILE A 102 54.37 10.06 31.60
CA ILE A 102 55.67 10.65 31.19
C ILE A 102 56.70 10.50 32.32
N ASP A 103 56.21 10.33 33.54
CA ASP A 103 56.99 9.99 34.73
C ASP A 103 56.25 8.97 35.61
N ARG A 104 56.85 8.61 36.75
CA ARG A 104 56.29 7.63 37.69
C ARG A 104 55.19 8.19 38.60
N ASN A 105 55.06 9.51 38.68
CA ASN A 105 54.18 10.20 39.62
C ASN A 105 52.84 10.58 38.96
N THR A 106 52.81 10.73 37.64
CA THR A 106 51.66 11.17 36.84
C THR A 106 51.18 10.05 35.92
N LEU A 107 50.62 9.01 36.53
CA LEU A 107 50.08 7.86 35.81
C LEU A 107 48.63 8.11 35.38
N ILE A 108 48.37 7.84 34.10
CA ILE A 108 47.06 7.94 33.45
C ILE A 108 46.60 6.54 33.12
N SER A 109 45.39 6.20 33.56
CA SER A 109 44.78 4.92 33.18
C SER A 109 44.53 4.86 31.68
N LEU A 110 44.79 3.71 31.05
CA LEU A 110 44.50 3.52 29.62
C LEU A 110 43.05 3.83 29.25
N THR A 111 42.11 3.60 30.18
CA THR A 111 40.68 3.90 30.00
C THR A 111 40.38 5.40 29.98
N GLN A 112 41.28 6.24 30.52
CA GLN A 112 41.15 7.70 30.61
C GLN A 112 42.13 8.45 29.69
N LEU A 113 42.90 7.72 28.88
CA LEU A 113 43.98 8.25 28.07
C LEU A 113 43.53 9.35 27.12
N VAL A 114 42.47 9.11 26.35
CA VAL A 114 41.92 10.05 25.35
C VAL A 114 41.39 11.35 25.99
N SER A 115 40.84 11.25 27.20
CA SER A 115 40.26 12.37 27.94
C SER A 115 41.26 13.15 28.79
N SER A 116 42.52 12.70 28.88
CA SER A 116 43.52 13.33 29.73
C SER A 116 44.09 14.61 29.11
N ASP A 117 44.26 15.66 29.92
CA ASP A 117 44.94 16.89 29.51
C ASP A 117 46.43 16.67 29.19
N ALA A 118 47.03 15.62 29.76
CA ALA A 118 48.41 15.24 29.52
C ALA A 118 48.59 14.37 28.26
N PHE A 119 47.51 14.05 27.52
CA PHE A 119 47.57 13.23 26.31
C PHE A 119 48.54 13.78 25.26
N GLU A 120 48.50 15.09 25.02
CA GLU A 120 49.35 15.73 23.99
C GLU A 120 50.83 15.65 24.36
N GLN A 121 51.14 15.73 25.65
CA GLN A 121 52.51 15.58 26.15
C GLN A 121 53.00 14.13 26.02
N LEU A 122 52.12 13.14 26.22
CA LEU A 122 52.44 11.72 26.06
C LEU A 122 52.78 11.36 24.60
N ILE A 123 51.99 11.83 23.65
CA ILE A 123 52.18 11.54 22.21
C ILE A 123 53.48 12.13 21.65
N VAL A 124 53.97 13.22 22.27
CA VAL A 124 55.23 13.90 21.88
C VAL A 124 56.43 13.37 22.67
N ALA A 125 56.20 12.71 23.81
CA ALA A 125 57.28 12.23 24.67
C ALA A 125 58.12 11.16 23.96
N PRO A 126 59.48 11.26 24.00
CA PRO A 126 60.36 10.29 23.36
C PRO A 126 60.36 8.94 24.10
N ARG A 127 59.94 8.91 25.36
CA ARG A 127 59.80 7.72 26.19
C ARG A 127 58.54 7.79 27.03
N ILE A 128 57.87 6.66 27.18
CA ILE A 128 56.65 6.53 27.98
C ILE A 128 56.88 5.47 29.06
N TYR A 129 56.52 5.80 30.28
CA TYR A 129 56.53 4.86 31.40
C TYR A 129 55.21 4.09 31.43
N TRP A 130 55.27 2.77 31.58
CA TRP A 130 54.08 1.92 31.68
C TRP A 130 54.10 1.09 32.97
N HIS A 131 52.91 0.79 33.47
CA HIS A 131 52.72 0.03 34.71
C HIS A 131 51.63 -1.04 34.59
N ILE A 132 51.98 -2.28 34.94
CA ILE A 132 51.06 -3.40 35.11
C ILE A 132 50.84 -3.61 36.62
N PRO A 133 49.60 -3.53 37.14
CA PRO A 133 49.32 -3.74 38.55
C PRO A 133 49.80 -5.11 39.03
N ASN A 134 50.49 -5.16 40.18
CA ASN A 134 51.05 -6.36 40.80
C ASN A 134 52.10 -7.13 39.96
N ASN A 135 52.64 -6.51 38.90
CA ASN A 135 53.65 -7.11 38.04
C ASN A 135 54.80 -6.11 37.79
N ASN A 136 55.32 -6.03 36.57
CA ASN A 136 56.46 -5.18 36.24
C ASN A 136 56.06 -3.77 35.78
N SER A 137 57.04 -2.86 35.76
CA SER A 137 56.92 -1.54 35.15
C SER A 137 58.22 -1.17 34.46
N SER A 138 58.15 -0.51 33.31
CA SER A 138 59.35 -0.10 32.59
C SER A 138 59.06 1.09 31.68
N TRP A 139 60.10 1.51 30.96
CA TRP A 139 60.02 2.51 29.92
C TRP A 139 59.91 1.84 28.55
N ILE A 140 59.19 2.49 27.64
CA ILE A 140 59.20 2.18 26.21
C ILE A 140 59.64 3.42 25.42
N ASP A 141 60.50 3.21 24.42
CA ASP A 141 60.88 4.25 23.48
C ASP A 141 59.73 4.53 22.52
N ASN A 142 59.40 5.82 22.33
CA ASN A 142 58.26 6.28 21.53
C ASN A 142 58.59 7.34 20.43
N PRO A 143 59.80 7.39 19.83
CA PRO A 143 60.18 8.51 18.95
C PRO A 143 59.40 8.58 17.63
N ASN A 144 58.87 7.45 17.13
CA ASN A 144 58.24 7.35 15.81
C ASN A 144 56.70 7.29 15.85
N LEU A 145 56.07 7.46 17.02
CA LEU A 145 54.62 7.25 17.12
C LEU A 145 53.81 8.20 16.24
N GLN A 146 54.22 9.46 16.13
CA GLN A 146 53.50 10.41 15.29
C GLN A 146 53.62 10.08 13.79
N SER A 147 54.81 9.66 13.35
CA SER A 147 55.07 9.32 11.95
C SER A 147 54.47 7.96 11.53
N GLU A 148 54.22 7.07 12.48
CA GLU A 148 53.48 5.82 12.26
C GLU A 148 51.98 6.06 12.04
N VAL A 149 51.41 7.12 12.64
CA VAL A 149 50.03 7.52 12.40
C VAL A 149 49.88 8.32 11.11
N ASP A 150 50.79 9.27 10.86
CA ASP A 150 50.81 10.07 9.64
C ASP A 150 52.26 10.45 9.28
N SER A 151 52.72 10.00 8.12
CA SER A 151 54.11 10.20 7.67
C SER A 151 54.41 11.62 7.19
N GLN A 152 53.38 12.45 6.98
CA GLN A 152 53.51 13.79 6.42
C GLN A 152 53.19 14.90 7.43
N LYS A 153 52.31 14.64 8.41
CA LYS A 153 51.80 15.67 9.33
C LYS A 153 51.96 15.28 10.79
N SER A 154 52.33 16.25 11.62
CA SER A 154 52.36 16.08 13.07
C SER A 154 50.96 16.07 13.69
N TYR A 155 50.85 15.57 14.92
CA TYR A 155 49.60 15.62 15.68
C TYR A 155 49.04 17.05 15.78
N PHE A 156 49.91 18.06 16.01
CA PHE A 156 49.48 19.45 16.15
C PHE A 156 48.98 20.07 14.84
N GLN A 157 49.57 19.72 13.69
CA GLN A 157 49.07 20.17 12.39
C GLN A 157 47.68 19.59 12.11
N ARG A 158 47.49 18.29 12.39
CA ARG A 158 46.19 17.63 12.22
C ARG A 158 45.14 18.15 13.22
N LYS A 159 45.55 18.47 14.44
CA LYS A 159 44.70 19.13 15.44
C LYS A 159 44.19 20.47 14.92
N GLU A 160 45.08 21.32 14.38
CA GLU A 160 44.68 22.61 13.80
C GLU A 160 43.69 22.45 12.63
N GLU A 161 43.90 21.46 11.76
CA GLU A 161 42.98 21.14 10.65
C GLU A 161 41.59 20.70 11.15
N ILE A 162 41.53 19.90 12.22
CA ILE A 162 40.26 19.49 12.84
C ILE A 162 39.59 20.67 13.58
N GLU A 163 40.35 21.55 14.22
CA GLU A 163 39.82 22.77 14.81
C GLU A 163 39.26 23.73 13.75
N ASN A 164 39.87 23.77 12.55
CA ASN A 164 39.36 24.51 11.40
C ASN A 164 38.08 23.88 10.81
N LYS A 165 37.89 22.56 10.98
CA LYS A 165 36.67 21.81 10.62
C LYS A 165 35.49 22.13 11.55
N GLN A 166 35.73 22.62 12.76
CA GLN A 166 34.66 22.98 13.70
C GLN A 166 33.75 24.07 13.13
N SER A 167 32.44 23.93 13.36
CA SER A 167 31.39 24.80 12.79
C SER A 167 31.66 26.28 13.01
N ASP A 168 32.04 26.69 14.22
CA ASP A 168 32.25 28.11 14.55
C ASP A 168 33.43 28.73 13.79
N LYS A 169 34.55 28.00 13.67
CA LYS A 169 35.76 28.49 12.98
C LYS A 169 35.55 28.44 11.46
N LYS A 170 34.94 27.38 10.94
CA LYS A 170 34.51 27.26 9.54
C LYS A 170 33.57 28.41 9.15
N ASN A 171 32.57 28.72 9.98
CA ASN A 171 31.64 29.81 9.72
C ASN A 171 32.32 31.19 9.71
N ARG A 172 33.32 31.42 10.57
CA ARG A 172 34.13 32.66 10.53
C ARG A 172 34.95 32.78 9.24
N ILE A 173 35.54 31.68 8.78
CA ILE A 173 36.29 31.64 7.51
C ILE A 173 35.34 31.89 6.33
N LEU A 174 34.20 31.20 6.29
CA LEU A 174 33.18 31.39 5.25
C LEU A 174 32.62 32.82 5.22
N LYS A 175 32.37 33.41 6.39
CA LYS A 175 31.97 34.82 6.49
C LYS A 175 33.04 35.75 5.91
N LYS A 176 34.32 35.51 6.23
CA LYS A 176 35.43 36.29 5.68
C LYS A 176 35.56 36.13 4.16
N ILE A 177 35.38 34.92 3.63
CA ILE A 177 35.32 34.67 2.18
C ILE A 177 34.17 35.45 1.55
N HIS A 178 32.98 35.40 2.14
CA HIS A 178 31.82 36.14 1.66
C HIS A 178 32.09 37.67 1.68
N ASP A 179 32.66 38.20 2.75
CA ASP A 179 33.03 39.61 2.89
C ASP A 179 34.10 40.03 1.86
N LEU A 180 35.06 39.16 1.54
CA LEU A 180 36.07 39.45 0.51
C LEU A 180 35.48 39.37 -0.89
N ARG A 181 34.62 38.38 -1.17
CA ARG A 181 33.92 38.24 -2.45
C ARG A 181 32.99 39.43 -2.72
N SER A 182 32.32 39.96 -1.69
CA SER A 182 31.48 41.15 -1.83
C SER A 182 32.28 42.43 -2.07
N LYS A 183 33.53 42.51 -1.59
CA LYS A 183 34.43 43.64 -1.84
C LYS A 183 35.03 43.68 -3.24
N ILE A 184 35.18 42.54 -3.92
CA ILE A 184 35.70 42.49 -5.30
C ILE A 184 34.88 43.35 -6.28
N PRO A 185 33.56 43.21 -6.40
CA PRO A 185 32.77 44.09 -7.26
C PRO A 185 32.74 45.53 -6.75
N GLN A 186 32.83 45.76 -5.43
CA GLN A 186 32.92 47.11 -4.86
C GLN A 186 34.16 47.87 -5.33
N LEU A 187 35.30 47.19 -5.56
CA LEU A 187 36.50 47.83 -6.12
C LEU A 187 36.26 48.42 -7.51
N ARG A 188 35.35 47.84 -8.29
CA ARG A 188 35.08 48.27 -9.66
C ARG A 188 34.22 49.53 -9.75
N VAL A 189 33.47 49.80 -8.68
CA VAL A 189 32.62 50.99 -8.50
C VAL A 189 33.20 52.00 -7.52
N ALA A 190 34.30 51.64 -6.86
CA ALA A 190 34.99 52.53 -5.94
C ALA A 190 35.50 53.74 -6.70
N LYS A 191 35.30 54.91 -6.10
CA LYS A 191 35.81 56.16 -6.66
C LYS A 191 37.34 56.10 -6.67
N LEU A 192 37.96 56.83 -7.61
CA LEU A 192 39.42 56.83 -7.75
C LEU A 192 40.14 57.18 -6.43
N ASN A 193 39.58 58.12 -5.66
CA ASN A 193 40.13 58.53 -4.37
C ASN A 193 40.14 57.40 -3.33
N GLU A 194 39.10 56.56 -3.31
CA GLU A 194 39.02 55.37 -2.44
C GLU A 194 40.03 54.30 -2.87
N LEU A 195 40.16 54.06 -4.19
CA LEU A 195 41.13 53.12 -4.74
C LEU A 195 42.58 53.53 -4.44
N LEU A 196 42.87 54.84 -4.52
CA LEU A 196 44.19 55.37 -4.15
C LEU A 196 44.46 55.16 -2.66
N ARG A 197 43.48 55.42 -1.77
CA ARG A 197 43.62 55.21 -0.32
C ARG A 197 43.82 53.73 0.07
N LEU A 198 43.23 52.80 -0.68
CA LEU A 198 43.42 51.36 -0.47
C LEU A 198 44.82 50.86 -0.89
N ASN A 199 45.54 51.63 -1.71
CA ASN A 199 46.87 51.31 -2.23
C ASN A 199 47.90 52.37 -1.79
N ALA A 200 47.96 52.62 -0.49
CA ALA A 200 48.78 53.68 0.12
C ALA A 200 50.26 53.65 -0.29
N ASP A 201 50.80 52.45 -0.54
CA ASP A 201 52.20 52.22 -0.89
C ASP A 201 52.62 52.87 -2.23
N TYR A 202 51.66 53.20 -3.12
CA TYR A 202 51.93 53.79 -4.44
C TYR A 202 51.56 55.28 -4.56
N ILE A 203 50.94 55.87 -3.53
CA ILE A 203 50.43 57.25 -3.60
C ILE A 203 51.58 58.24 -3.84
N ASP A 204 52.67 58.15 -3.10
CA ASP A 204 53.73 59.17 -3.16
C ASP A 204 54.51 59.15 -4.49
N GLU A 205 54.51 58.04 -5.24
CA GLU A 205 55.12 57.99 -6.58
C GLU A 205 54.24 58.64 -7.65
N LEU A 206 52.92 58.46 -7.56
CA LEU A 206 51.96 58.95 -8.57
C LEU A 206 51.89 60.48 -8.63
N PHE A 207 52.14 61.19 -7.52
CA PHE A 207 52.03 62.64 -7.45
C PHE A 207 53.34 63.40 -7.68
N LYS A 208 54.49 62.72 -7.82
CA LYS A 208 55.79 63.37 -8.08
C LYS A 208 55.84 64.15 -9.40
N CYS A 209 54.99 63.81 -10.36
CA CYS A 209 54.93 64.44 -11.67
C CYS A 209 54.39 65.89 -11.66
N PHE A 210 53.81 66.36 -10.53
CA PHE A 210 53.21 67.70 -10.41
C PHE A 210 54.15 68.79 -9.83
N GLU A 211 55.44 68.50 -9.68
CA GLU A 211 56.49 69.44 -9.25
C GLU A 211 56.10 70.24 -7.96
N GLU A 212 56.35 71.55 -7.89
CA GLU A 212 56.18 72.39 -6.69
C GLU A 212 54.73 72.51 -6.19
N ASN A 213 53.72 72.20 -7.03
CA ASN A 213 52.30 72.27 -6.68
C ASN A 213 51.65 70.89 -6.47
N GLY A 214 52.43 69.82 -6.26
CA GLY A 214 51.90 68.46 -6.13
C GLY A 214 50.91 68.24 -4.97
N GLU A 215 51.00 69.02 -3.89
CA GLU A 215 50.11 68.91 -2.73
C GLU A 215 48.65 69.30 -3.05
N LEU A 216 48.44 70.31 -3.90
CA LEU A 216 47.09 70.73 -4.30
C LEU A 216 46.43 69.69 -5.21
N ALA A 217 47.16 69.15 -6.19
CA ALA A 217 46.66 68.06 -7.05
C ALA A 217 46.35 66.82 -6.20
N ARG A 218 47.21 66.50 -5.24
CA ARG A 218 46.99 65.41 -4.27
C ARG A 218 45.71 65.62 -3.48
N PHE A 219 45.47 66.81 -2.96
CA PHE A 219 44.23 67.14 -2.24
C PHE A 219 42.99 66.99 -3.12
N LEU A 220 42.98 67.63 -4.31
CA LEU A 220 41.82 67.62 -5.19
C LEU A 220 41.45 66.20 -5.65
N ILE A 221 42.44 65.33 -5.89
CA ILE A 221 42.19 63.94 -6.29
C ILE A 221 41.82 63.07 -5.09
N LEU A 222 42.53 63.14 -3.95
CA LEU A 222 42.25 62.28 -2.79
C LEU A 222 40.95 62.64 -2.05
N GLU A 223 40.46 63.86 -2.19
CA GLU A 223 39.12 64.25 -1.70
C GLU A 223 38.01 64.00 -2.73
N GLY A 224 38.35 63.52 -3.93
CA GLY A 224 37.36 63.18 -4.98
C GLY A 224 36.75 64.39 -5.68
N HIS A 225 37.40 65.56 -5.61
CA HIS A 225 36.99 66.77 -6.32
C HIS A 225 37.45 66.77 -7.78
N LEU A 226 38.53 66.05 -8.10
CA LEU A 226 38.98 65.74 -9.46
C LEU A 226 39.05 64.23 -9.65
N ASP A 227 38.31 63.74 -10.65
CA ASP A 227 38.29 62.34 -11.04
C ASP A 227 38.00 62.19 -12.54
N ASP A 228 37.71 60.97 -12.97
CA ASP A 228 37.38 60.56 -14.33
C ASP A 228 36.07 61.17 -14.87
N THR A 229 35.31 61.91 -14.06
CA THR A 229 34.13 62.68 -14.50
C THR A 229 34.46 64.08 -14.99
N TYR A 230 35.75 64.48 -15.02
CA TYR A 230 36.17 65.85 -15.35
C TYR A 230 35.61 66.38 -16.68
N TYR A 231 35.43 65.51 -17.69
CA TYR A 231 34.93 65.89 -19.01
C TYR A 231 33.52 66.49 -18.97
N GLN A 232 32.71 66.11 -17.97
CA GLN A 232 31.35 66.63 -17.76
C GLN A 232 31.35 68.13 -17.44
N TYR A 233 32.47 68.64 -16.96
CA TYR A 233 32.64 70.03 -16.51
C TYR A 233 33.55 70.84 -17.43
N THR A 234 34.18 70.21 -18.43
CA THR A 234 35.06 70.88 -19.40
C THR A 234 34.45 70.99 -20.80
N SER A 235 33.41 70.21 -21.12
CA SER A 235 32.76 70.19 -22.43
C SER A 235 31.37 70.82 -22.40
N LEU A 236 31.07 71.68 -23.38
CA LEU A 236 29.70 72.13 -23.67
C LEU A 236 28.99 70.98 -24.41
N PHE A 237 27.93 70.42 -23.82
CA PHE A 237 27.11 69.43 -24.52
C PHE A 237 26.51 70.05 -25.79
N HIS A 238 26.91 69.54 -26.95
CA HIS A 238 26.32 69.88 -28.24
C HIS A 238 25.39 68.74 -28.67
N SER A 239 24.09 69.03 -28.83
CA SER A 239 23.09 68.07 -29.29
C SER A 239 23.49 67.50 -30.66
N GLY A 240 23.95 66.25 -30.67
CA GLY A 240 24.46 65.54 -31.84
C GLY A 240 23.84 64.15 -31.92
N ARG A 241 24.66 63.09 -31.83
CA ARG A 241 24.22 61.68 -31.85
C ARG A 241 23.50 61.22 -30.58
N LEU A 242 23.74 61.90 -29.45
CA LEU A 242 23.08 61.63 -28.18
C LEU A 242 21.94 62.64 -27.97
N SER A 243 20.76 62.13 -27.64
CA SER A 243 19.64 62.97 -27.21
C SER A 243 19.86 63.53 -25.79
N PRO A 244 19.05 64.51 -25.35
CA PRO A 244 19.06 64.95 -23.96
C PRO A 244 18.78 63.82 -22.96
N ASN A 245 17.90 62.87 -23.30
CA ASN A 245 17.59 61.73 -22.44
C ASN A 245 18.75 60.75 -22.36
N ASP A 246 19.38 60.42 -23.49
CA ASP A 246 20.56 59.55 -23.56
C ASP A 246 21.71 60.14 -22.75
N ASN A 247 21.93 61.46 -22.86
CA ASN A 247 22.96 62.15 -22.10
C ASN A 247 22.63 62.18 -20.60
N ARG A 248 21.36 62.35 -20.21
CA ARG A 248 20.92 62.24 -18.81
C ARG A 248 21.19 60.85 -18.23
N PHE A 249 20.90 59.80 -18.99
CA PHE A 249 21.20 58.42 -18.58
C PHE A 249 22.70 58.25 -18.34
N LEU A 250 23.54 58.69 -19.29
CA LEU A 250 25.00 58.61 -19.16
C LEU A 250 25.51 59.43 -17.97
N ILE A 251 24.93 60.59 -17.67
CA ILE A 251 25.33 61.37 -16.48
C ILE A 251 24.95 60.63 -15.19
N GLN A 252 23.75 60.04 -15.11
CA GLN A 252 23.31 59.28 -13.94
C GLN A 252 24.25 58.10 -13.63
N ILE A 253 24.57 57.27 -14.62
CA ILE A 253 25.46 56.12 -14.41
C ILE A 253 26.88 56.57 -14.02
N ARG A 254 27.34 57.74 -14.51
CA ARG A 254 28.65 58.33 -14.15
C ARG A 254 28.66 58.95 -12.77
N ALA A 255 27.50 59.38 -12.27
CA ALA A 255 27.31 59.76 -10.88
C ALA A 255 27.11 58.54 -9.96
N PHE A 256 27.29 57.32 -10.49
CA PHE A 256 27.06 56.04 -9.81
C PHE A 256 25.60 55.80 -9.39
N VAL A 257 24.65 56.50 -10.00
CA VAL A 257 23.22 56.36 -9.75
C VAL A 257 22.64 55.34 -10.73
N ALA A 258 21.99 54.30 -10.22
CA ALA A 258 21.29 53.32 -11.04
C ALA A 258 20.01 53.94 -11.65
N PRO A 259 19.88 53.97 -12.99
CA PRO A 259 18.67 54.45 -13.63
C PRO A 259 17.48 53.50 -13.41
N ASP A 260 16.27 54.03 -13.49
CA ASP A 260 15.04 53.24 -13.52
C ASP A 260 15.02 52.29 -14.74
N PRO A 261 14.52 51.03 -14.60
CA PRO A 261 14.45 50.10 -15.72
C PRO A 261 13.70 50.60 -16.96
N ASN A 262 12.72 51.49 -16.76
CA ASN A 262 11.91 52.11 -17.81
C ASN A 262 12.41 53.51 -18.20
N PHE A 263 13.61 53.91 -17.79
CA PHE A 263 14.19 55.20 -18.20
C PHE A 263 14.19 55.33 -19.73
N PRO A 264 13.66 56.43 -20.31
CA PRO A 264 13.55 56.58 -21.75
C PRO A 264 14.92 56.75 -22.40
N LEU A 265 15.23 55.89 -23.37
CA LEU A 265 16.41 55.99 -24.23
C LEU A 265 15.97 56.20 -25.67
N ASP A 266 16.49 57.26 -26.30
CA ASP A 266 16.15 57.61 -27.68
C ASP A 266 17.11 56.93 -28.67
N ASN A 267 18.41 56.83 -28.32
CA ASN A 267 19.43 56.18 -29.14
C ASN A 267 20.25 55.15 -28.34
N PRO A 268 19.68 53.98 -27.99
CA PRO A 268 20.36 52.98 -27.15
C PRO A 268 21.71 52.50 -27.71
N LYS A 269 21.87 52.45 -29.03
CA LYS A 269 23.15 52.05 -29.66
C LYS A 269 24.29 53.02 -29.34
N GLU A 270 24.02 54.33 -29.38
CA GLU A 270 25.01 55.36 -29.03
C GLU A 270 25.28 55.37 -27.52
N VAL A 271 24.27 55.06 -26.69
CA VAL A 271 24.44 54.89 -25.24
C VAL A 271 25.34 53.69 -24.94
N ILE A 272 25.10 52.52 -25.55
CA ILE A 272 25.95 51.34 -25.41
C ILE A 272 27.40 51.66 -25.81
N ALA A 273 27.61 52.39 -26.91
CA ALA A 273 28.94 52.80 -27.36
C ALA A 273 29.63 53.79 -26.41
N ALA A 274 28.87 54.61 -25.68
CA ALA A 274 29.38 55.58 -24.71
C ALA A 274 29.52 55.03 -23.27
N MET A 275 28.92 53.86 -22.99
CA MET A 275 29.09 53.14 -21.73
C MET A 275 30.50 52.56 -21.64
N ARG A 276 31.03 52.54 -20.42
CA ARG A 276 32.30 51.87 -20.11
C ARG A 276 32.04 50.38 -20.10
N ASP A 277 33.08 49.65 -20.44
CA ASP A 277 33.07 48.19 -20.46
C ASP A 277 32.61 47.55 -19.13
N GLU A 278 32.93 48.20 -17.99
CA GLU A 278 32.54 47.72 -16.66
C GLU A 278 31.10 48.09 -16.27
N ASP A 279 30.46 49.05 -16.95
CA ASP A 279 29.07 49.44 -16.66
C ASP A 279 28.11 48.27 -16.95
N PHE A 280 28.45 47.39 -17.89
CA PHE A 280 27.67 46.20 -18.25
C PHE A 280 27.71 45.09 -17.19
N ARG A 281 28.60 45.19 -16.20
CA ARG A 281 28.68 44.26 -15.06
C ARG A 281 28.01 44.82 -13.80
N GLN A 282 27.15 45.83 -13.96
CA GLN A 282 26.54 46.59 -12.87
C GLN A 282 25.06 46.87 -13.14
N ARG A 283 24.36 47.40 -12.13
CA ARG A 283 22.93 47.74 -12.23
C ARG A 283 22.60 48.75 -13.34
N TYR A 284 23.59 49.48 -13.87
CA TYR A 284 23.40 50.45 -14.95
C TYR A 284 22.91 49.84 -16.25
N VAL A 285 23.18 48.54 -16.47
CA VAL A 285 22.72 47.82 -17.66
C VAL A 285 21.23 47.47 -17.62
N LEU A 286 20.59 47.54 -16.45
CA LEU A 286 19.23 47.06 -16.21
C LEU A 286 18.15 48.04 -16.74
N ASN A 287 18.21 48.35 -18.04
CA ASN A 287 17.21 49.17 -18.73
C ASN A 287 16.59 48.38 -19.89
N VAL A 288 15.27 48.41 -20.04
CA VAL A 288 14.54 47.59 -21.01
C VAL A 288 15.01 47.84 -22.45
N ARG A 289 15.11 49.12 -22.86
CA ARG A 289 15.52 49.50 -24.22
C ARG A 289 16.98 49.19 -24.50
N LEU A 290 17.83 49.31 -23.48
CA LEU A 290 19.25 48.96 -23.55
C LEU A 290 19.42 47.45 -23.76
N VAL A 291 18.76 46.63 -22.95
CA VAL A 291 18.83 45.17 -23.03
C VAL A 291 18.23 44.65 -24.34
N ASP A 292 17.11 45.20 -24.80
CA ASP A 292 16.55 44.86 -26.12
C ASP A 292 17.55 45.11 -27.25
N ASN A 293 18.30 46.21 -27.20
CA ASN A 293 19.34 46.49 -28.21
C ASN A 293 20.56 45.56 -28.06
N LEU A 294 20.93 45.18 -26.83
CA LEU A 294 22.00 44.19 -26.60
C LEU A 294 21.62 42.83 -27.18
N LEU A 295 20.35 42.41 -27.03
CA LEU A 295 19.86 41.11 -27.51
C LEU A 295 19.54 41.11 -29.02
N SER A 296 19.21 42.25 -29.62
CA SER A 296 18.86 42.33 -31.05
C SER A 296 20.08 42.26 -32.00
N ASP A 297 21.24 42.76 -31.58
CA ASP A 297 22.47 42.85 -32.39
C ASP A 297 23.60 42.00 -31.75
N GLN A 298 23.32 40.72 -31.51
CA GLN A 298 24.22 39.82 -30.77
C GLN A 298 25.65 39.82 -31.32
N SER A 299 25.85 39.85 -32.65
CA SER A 299 27.18 39.78 -33.27
C SER A 299 28.09 40.96 -32.95
N ILE A 300 27.53 42.14 -32.68
CA ILE A 300 28.28 43.38 -32.40
C ILE A 300 28.54 43.51 -30.89
N ASN A 301 27.58 43.08 -30.06
CA ASN A 301 27.58 43.31 -28.62
C ASN A 301 27.84 42.05 -27.77
N LEU A 302 28.43 40.98 -28.34
CA LEU A 302 28.64 39.68 -27.66
C LEU A 302 29.27 39.82 -26.27
N THR A 303 30.33 40.62 -26.15
CA THR A 303 31.06 40.76 -24.89
C THR A 303 30.28 41.55 -23.85
N GLN A 304 29.47 42.54 -24.26
CA GLN A 304 28.59 43.30 -23.39
C GLN A 304 27.38 42.46 -22.93
N ALA A 305 26.78 41.69 -23.84
CA ALA A 305 25.69 40.78 -23.52
C ALA A 305 26.13 39.70 -22.51
N GLN A 306 27.31 39.10 -22.71
CA GLN A 306 27.85 38.13 -21.76
C GLN A 306 28.04 38.74 -20.36
N LYS A 307 28.50 39.99 -20.27
CA LYS A 307 28.66 40.72 -19.00
C LYS A 307 27.34 40.95 -18.28
N PHE A 308 26.31 41.29 -19.06
CA PHE A 308 24.96 41.43 -18.55
C PHE A 308 24.44 40.10 -17.98
N PHE A 309 24.62 38.98 -18.70
CA PHE A 309 24.20 37.67 -18.20
C PHE A 309 24.98 37.21 -16.96
N ASP A 310 26.30 37.44 -16.91
CA ASP A 310 27.12 37.20 -15.71
C ASP A 310 26.59 38.00 -14.51
N PHE A 311 26.23 39.27 -14.74
CA PHE A 311 25.69 40.15 -13.70
C PHE A 311 24.31 39.69 -13.22
N LEU A 312 23.39 39.41 -14.15
CA LEU A 312 22.03 38.99 -13.85
C LEU A 312 22.01 37.67 -13.08
N SER A 313 22.77 36.67 -13.53
CA SER A 313 22.85 35.35 -12.87
C SER A 313 23.47 35.42 -11.47
N SER A 314 24.44 36.33 -11.26
CA SER A 314 25.10 36.51 -9.96
C SER A 314 24.29 37.36 -8.96
N ASN A 315 23.35 38.17 -9.45
CA ASN A 315 22.62 39.16 -8.64
C ASN A 315 21.10 39.09 -8.85
N PHE A 316 20.58 37.89 -9.17
CA PHE A 316 19.22 37.64 -9.63
C PHE A 316 18.14 38.29 -8.75
N GLU A 317 18.19 38.08 -7.42
CA GLU A 317 17.23 38.67 -6.46
C GLU A 317 17.18 40.20 -6.53
N SER A 318 18.31 40.85 -6.84
CA SER A 318 18.35 42.31 -6.94
C SER A 318 17.92 42.86 -8.30
N CYS A 319 17.64 41.98 -9.25
CA CYS A 319 17.19 42.31 -10.60
C CYS A 319 15.67 42.15 -10.78
N GLU A 320 14.93 41.81 -9.72
CA GLU A 320 13.48 41.53 -9.76
C GLU A 320 12.64 42.67 -10.37
N GLU A 321 12.94 43.91 -9.99
CA GLU A 321 12.27 45.10 -10.54
C GLU A 321 12.50 45.22 -12.05
N PHE A 322 13.73 44.96 -12.50
CA PHE A 322 14.08 44.95 -13.92
C PHE A 322 13.39 43.80 -14.66
N LEU A 323 13.42 42.57 -14.14
CA LEU A 323 12.80 41.42 -14.79
C LEU A 323 11.29 41.62 -14.94
N SER A 324 10.64 42.17 -13.92
CA SER A 324 9.22 42.54 -13.96
C SER A 324 8.93 43.56 -15.06
N ALA A 325 9.73 44.64 -15.15
CA ALA A 325 9.60 45.64 -16.19
C ALA A 325 9.88 45.07 -17.59
N TYR A 326 10.86 44.17 -17.70
CA TYR A 326 11.26 43.55 -18.96
C TYR A 326 10.22 42.56 -19.47
N TYR A 327 9.61 41.75 -18.61
CA TYR A 327 8.48 40.88 -19.00
C TYR A 327 7.26 41.68 -19.47
N ALA A 328 7.03 42.86 -18.88
CA ALA A 328 5.89 43.69 -19.23
C ALA A 328 6.06 44.48 -20.54
N SER A 329 7.30 44.85 -20.91
CA SER A 329 7.54 45.83 -21.99
C SER A 329 8.72 45.52 -22.92
N GLY A 330 9.52 44.50 -22.62
CA GLY A 330 10.64 44.08 -23.44
C GLY A 330 10.19 43.39 -24.73
N VAL A 331 10.96 43.56 -25.79
CA VAL A 331 10.68 42.95 -27.11
C VAL A 331 11.27 41.54 -27.20
N ASN A 332 12.45 41.32 -26.61
CA ASN A 332 13.22 40.08 -26.76
C ASN A 332 13.17 39.15 -25.53
N VAL A 333 11.99 39.02 -24.89
CA VAL A 333 11.80 38.17 -23.69
C VAL A 333 12.20 36.72 -23.95
N SER A 334 11.83 36.16 -25.11
CA SER A 334 12.20 34.80 -25.51
C SER A 334 13.71 34.60 -25.60
N VAL A 335 14.43 35.54 -26.23
CA VAL A 335 15.89 35.51 -26.37
C VAL A 335 16.55 35.63 -25.00
N LEU A 336 16.09 36.55 -24.14
CA LEU A 336 16.63 36.71 -22.79
C LEU A 336 16.54 35.39 -22.01
N LEU A 337 15.36 34.77 -22.00
CA LEU A 337 15.11 33.55 -21.24
C LEU A 337 15.86 32.34 -21.82
N GLN A 338 15.97 32.24 -23.14
CA GLN A 338 16.74 31.19 -23.80
C GLN A 338 18.24 31.29 -23.46
N GLU A 339 18.84 32.47 -23.60
CA GLU A 339 20.26 32.68 -23.27
C GLU A 339 20.53 32.43 -21.77
N LEU A 340 19.60 32.80 -20.90
CA LEU A 340 19.70 32.47 -19.47
C LEU A 340 19.61 30.96 -19.22
N ALA A 341 18.71 30.25 -19.90
CA ALA A 341 18.60 28.80 -19.78
C ALA A 341 19.88 28.10 -20.24
N ASP A 342 20.47 28.58 -21.34
CA ASP A 342 21.69 28.00 -21.91
C ASP A 342 22.94 28.31 -21.06
N ALA A 343 23.05 29.53 -20.54
CA ALA A 343 24.24 29.98 -19.81
C ALA A 343 24.21 29.65 -18.31
N TRP A 344 23.04 29.61 -17.69
CA TRP A 344 22.89 29.53 -16.23
C TRP A 344 22.24 28.21 -15.78
N LYS A 345 23.08 27.21 -15.49
CA LYS A 345 22.64 25.88 -15.03
C LYS A 345 21.74 25.88 -13.80
N ASN A 346 21.83 26.90 -12.93
CA ASN A 346 21.00 26.99 -11.72
C ASN A 346 19.77 27.88 -11.91
N LEU A 347 19.40 28.23 -13.15
CA LEU A 347 18.25 29.08 -13.43
C LEU A 347 16.97 28.54 -12.76
N ILE A 348 16.59 27.28 -13.04
CA ILE A 348 15.32 26.71 -12.57
C ILE A 348 15.19 26.73 -11.04
N PRO A 349 16.18 26.24 -10.25
CA PRO A 349 16.13 26.36 -8.79
C PRO A 349 15.96 27.81 -8.29
N ASN A 350 16.61 28.78 -8.94
CA ASN A 350 16.51 30.19 -8.55
C ASN A 350 15.15 30.80 -8.92
N LEU A 351 14.58 30.46 -10.08
CA LEU A 351 13.24 30.91 -10.46
C LEU A 351 12.19 30.38 -9.49
N ILE A 352 12.28 29.10 -9.08
CA ILE A 352 11.34 28.47 -8.14
C ILE A 352 11.47 29.07 -6.73
N ALA A 353 12.70 29.36 -6.29
CA ALA A 353 12.98 29.95 -4.98
C ALA A 353 12.61 31.44 -4.87
N SER A 354 12.46 32.14 -6.01
CA SER A 354 12.12 33.56 -6.03
C SER A 354 10.73 33.83 -5.41
N PRO A 355 10.55 34.98 -4.72
CA PRO A 355 9.22 35.44 -4.30
C PRO A 355 8.27 35.66 -5.48
N ASN A 356 8.79 35.91 -6.69
CA ASN A 356 8.03 36.11 -7.94
C ASN A 356 7.98 34.84 -8.81
N ASN A 357 8.16 33.66 -8.22
CA ASN A 357 8.27 32.37 -8.92
C ASN A 357 7.17 32.11 -9.95
N ILE A 358 5.89 32.38 -9.64
CA ILE A 358 4.77 32.19 -10.58
C ILE A 358 4.98 33.02 -11.83
N SER A 359 5.38 34.28 -11.71
CA SER A 359 5.63 35.16 -12.85
C SER A 359 6.78 34.64 -13.71
N HIS A 360 7.93 34.34 -13.09
CA HIS A 360 9.09 33.82 -13.83
C HIS A 360 8.79 32.52 -14.58
N VAL A 361 8.17 31.55 -13.90
CA VAL A 361 7.84 30.26 -14.52
C VAL A 361 6.79 30.43 -15.61
N SER A 362 5.79 31.31 -15.42
CA SER A 362 4.82 31.62 -16.47
C SER A 362 5.50 32.18 -17.72
N GLN A 363 6.42 33.13 -17.56
CA GLN A 363 7.17 33.71 -18.67
C GLN A 363 8.12 32.71 -19.33
N LEU A 364 8.75 31.83 -18.54
CA LEU A 364 9.56 30.72 -19.03
C LEU A 364 8.75 29.80 -19.95
N ILE A 365 7.59 29.32 -19.46
CA ILE A 365 6.71 28.42 -20.19
C ILE A 365 6.12 29.09 -21.42
N ALA A 366 5.80 30.39 -21.38
CA ALA A 366 5.21 31.09 -22.51
C ALA A 366 6.19 31.40 -23.63
N ASN A 367 7.45 31.75 -23.33
CA ASN A 367 8.33 32.41 -24.30
C ASN A 367 9.51 31.57 -24.82
N ILE A 368 9.91 30.49 -24.13
CA ILE A 368 11.05 29.66 -24.58
C ILE A 368 10.62 28.68 -25.70
N PRO A 369 11.45 28.32 -26.69
CA PRO A 369 11.15 27.27 -27.67
C PRO A 369 10.78 25.93 -27.02
N ILE A 370 9.84 25.17 -27.61
CA ILE A 370 9.34 23.91 -27.03
C ILE A 370 10.47 22.88 -26.80
N GLU A 371 11.43 22.76 -27.71
CA GLU A 371 12.58 21.84 -27.56
C GLU A 371 13.47 22.20 -26.37
N SER A 372 13.69 23.50 -26.12
CA SER A 372 14.41 23.98 -24.95
C SER A 372 13.62 23.74 -23.67
N LEU A 373 12.30 23.98 -23.69
CA LEU A 373 11.42 23.73 -22.53
C LEU A 373 11.39 22.24 -22.16
N LYS A 374 11.33 21.37 -23.16
CA LYS A 374 11.45 19.91 -23.02
C LYS A 374 12.79 19.51 -22.39
N THR A 375 13.88 20.13 -22.82
CA THR A 375 15.21 19.88 -22.27
C THR A 375 15.27 20.29 -20.79
N LEU A 376 14.75 21.48 -20.46
CA LEU A 376 14.67 21.96 -19.08
C LEU A 376 13.79 21.08 -18.18
N ALA A 377 12.65 20.59 -18.68
CA ALA A 377 11.78 19.69 -17.93
C ALA A 377 12.47 18.36 -17.60
N ASN A 378 13.21 17.81 -18.56
CA ASN A 378 13.98 16.56 -18.38
C ASN A 378 15.15 16.75 -17.40
N ASP A 379 15.86 17.87 -17.49
CA ASP A 379 17.01 18.17 -16.63
C ASP A 379 16.59 18.53 -15.20
N PHE A 380 15.39 19.11 -15.03
CA PHE A 380 14.88 19.62 -13.75
C PHE A 380 13.45 19.14 -13.45
N SER A 381 13.32 17.94 -12.87
CA SER A 381 12.01 17.39 -12.46
C SER A 381 11.21 18.29 -11.50
N ASP A 382 11.87 19.21 -10.79
CA ASP A 382 11.21 20.14 -9.88
C ASP A 382 10.42 21.23 -10.61
N LEU A 383 10.74 21.52 -11.88
CA LEU A 383 9.93 22.40 -12.72
C LEU A 383 8.53 21.82 -12.93
N SER A 384 8.45 20.57 -13.36
CA SER A 384 7.19 19.84 -13.58
C SER A 384 6.34 19.76 -12.30
N LYS A 385 6.97 19.45 -11.17
CA LYS A 385 6.29 19.44 -9.85
C LYS A 385 5.77 20.82 -9.46
N PHE A 386 6.56 21.87 -9.68
CA PHE A 386 6.16 23.23 -9.37
C PHE A 386 4.98 23.69 -10.23
N VAL A 387 5.00 23.34 -11.52
CA VAL A 387 3.90 23.61 -12.46
C VAL A 387 2.63 22.88 -12.02
N ALA A 388 2.71 21.58 -11.73
CA ALA A 388 1.57 20.80 -11.24
C ALA A 388 0.91 21.44 -10.00
N ALA A 389 1.72 21.85 -9.02
CA ALA A 389 1.23 22.42 -7.77
C ALA A 389 0.66 23.84 -7.90
N ASN A 390 1.01 24.59 -8.96
CA ASN A 390 0.65 26.00 -9.12
C ASN A 390 -0.08 26.31 -10.42
N LEU A 391 -0.54 25.28 -11.15
CA LEU A 391 -1.11 25.43 -12.49
C LEU A 391 -2.21 26.50 -12.60
N PRO A 392 -3.19 26.61 -11.68
CA PRO A 392 -4.23 27.64 -11.78
C PRO A 392 -3.68 29.06 -11.75
N LYS A 393 -2.64 29.30 -10.94
CA LYS A 393 -1.97 30.62 -10.83
C LYS A 393 -1.12 30.92 -12.05
N ILE A 394 -0.47 29.89 -12.63
CA ILE A 394 0.29 30.02 -13.86
C ILE A 394 -0.66 30.38 -15.00
N LEU A 395 -1.76 29.64 -15.19
CA LEU A 395 -2.76 29.92 -16.22
C LEU A 395 -3.39 31.33 -16.07
N ALA A 396 -3.57 31.82 -14.84
CA ALA A 396 -4.05 33.18 -14.60
C ALA A 396 -3.07 34.28 -15.09
N ASN A 397 -1.77 34.00 -15.10
CA ASN A 397 -0.76 34.92 -15.63
C ASN A 397 -0.63 34.84 -17.17
N ILE A 398 -0.97 33.69 -17.76
CA ILE A 398 -0.84 33.41 -19.20
C ILE A 398 -2.10 32.70 -19.73
N PRO A 399 -3.26 33.40 -19.78
CA PRO A 399 -4.55 32.79 -20.10
C PRO A 399 -4.64 32.29 -21.55
N ASP A 400 -3.88 32.90 -22.46
CA ASP A 400 -3.90 32.59 -23.90
C ASP A 400 -2.80 31.57 -24.31
N LEU A 401 -2.27 30.79 -23.35
CA LEU A 401 -1.21 29.82 -23.61
C LEU A 401 -1.74 28.61 -24.41
N GLU A 402 -1.05 28.26 -25.50
CA GLU A 402 -1.36 27.06 -26.28
C GLU A 402 -1.17 25.76 -25.44
N PRO A 403 -2.15 24.83 -25.44
CA PRO A 403 -2.09 23.61 -24.62
C PRO A 403 -0.86 22.74 -24.85
N ASP A 404 -0.40 22.64 -26.11
CA ASP A 404 0.74 21.80 -26.55
C ASP A 404 2.03 22.11 -25.78
N ARG A 405 2.15 23.32 -25.21
CA ARG A 405 3.34 23.72 -24.44
C ARG A 405 3.45 22.96 -23.12
N PHE A 406 2.36 22.44 -22.58
CA PHE A 406 2.39 21.61 -21.38
C PHE A 406 2.77 20.16 -21.65
N ASP A 407 2.69 19.68 -22.90
CA ASP A 407 3.02 18.29 -23.24
C ASP A 407 4.45 17.92 -22.83
N CYS A 408 5.38 18.85 -23.05
CA CYS A 408 6.79 18.67 -22.78
C CYS A 408 7.18 18.71 -21.29
N LEU A 409 6.27 19.10 -20.39
CA LEU A 409 6.54 19.25 -18.96
C LEU A 409 6.24 17.97 -18.15
N ASP A 410 5.66 16.94 -18.77
CA ASP A 410 5.37 15.62 -18.19
C ASP A 410 4.89 15.62 -16.72
N PHE A 411 3.75 16.27 -16.46
CA PHE A 411 3.11 16.28 -15.15
C PHE A 411 1.63 15.86 -15.25
N GLU A 412 1.06 15.49 -14.11
CA GLU A 412 -0.38 15.23 -13.98
C GLU A 412 -1.05 16.36 -13.20
N VAL A 413 -2.24 16.78 -13.65
CA VAL A 413 -3.09 17.72 -12.91
C VAL A 413 -3.77 16.97 -11.74
N SER A 414 -3.55 17.44 -10.51
CA SER A 414 -4.15 16.82 -9.34
C SER A 414 -5.67 16.95 -9.30
N ASN A 415 -6.21 18.12 -9.65
CA ASN A 415 -7.65 18.37 -9.66
C ASN A 415 -8.06 19.22 -10.88
N LEU A 416 -8.81 18.62 -11.80
CA LEU A 416 -9.28 19.28 -13.02
C LEU A 416 -10.25 20.43 -12.74
N THR A 417 -10.95 20.41 -11.60
CA THR A 417 -11.87 21.50 -11.24
C THR A 417 -11.16 22.81 -10.92
N ASP A 418 -9.87 22.76 -10.54
CA ASP A 418 -9.07 23.96 -10.22
C ASP A 418 -8.70 24.76 -11.47
N ILE A 419 -8.79 24.15 -12.65
CA ILE A 419 -8.51 24.75 -13.96
C ILE A 419 -9.74 24.82 -14.87
N LYS A 420 -10.95 24.68 -14.30
CA LYS A 420 -12.23 24.69 -15.04
C LYS A 420 -12.47 25.93 -15.90
N ASP A 421 -11.87 27.07 -15.51
CA ASP A 421 -12.00 28.34 -16.24
C ASP A 421 -11.18 28.35 -17.55
N TYR A 422 -10.35 27.31 -17.78
CA TYR A 422 -9.52 27.12 -18.97
C TYR A 422 -9.89 25.82 -19.71
N PRO A 423 -11.07 25.76 -20.37
CA PRO A 423 -11.62 24.52 -20.91
C PRO A 423 -10.76 23.85 -21.99
N GLU A 424 -10.01 24.63 -22.78
CA GLU A 424 -9.09 24.08 -23.79
C GLU A 424 -7.94 23.30 -23.14
N ILE A 425 -7.38 23.83 -22.03
CA ILE A 425 -6.33 23.16 -21.25
C ILE A 425 -6.89 21.91 -20.56
N VAL A 426 -8.08 22.01 -19.94
CA VAL A 426 -8.74 20.85 -19.32
C VAL A 426 -8.92 19.72 -20.33
N ARG A 427 -9.42 20.06 -21.53
CA ARG A 427 -9.67 19.08 -22.58
C ARG A 427 -8.38 18.43 -23.08
N PHE A 428 -7.33 19.24 -23.30
CA PHE A 428 -6.01 18.73 -23.64
C PHE A 428 -5.46 17.77 -22.59
N MET A 429 -5.51 18.15 -21.30
CA MET A 429 -5.04 17.30 -20.20
C MET A 429 -5.84 16.00 -20.10
N PHE A 430 -7.14 16.04 -20.39
CA PHE A 430 -7.97 14.84 -20.46
C PHE A 430 -7.61 13.94 -21.64
N ASP A 431 -7.50 14.50 -22.86
CA ASP A 431 -7.22 13.74 -24.08
C ASP A 431 -5.85 13.05 -24.02
N GLU A 432 -4.84 13.71 -23.41
CA GLU A 432 -3.50 13.15 -23.17
C GLU A 432 -3.40 12.30 -21.89
N GLY A 433 -4.46 12.19 -21.09
CA GLY A 433 -4.46 11.43 -19.83
C GLY A 433 -3.57 12.01 -18.73
N ARG A 434 -3.29 13.31 -18.75
CA ARG A 434 -2.39 14.04 -17.82
C ARG A 434 -3.12 14.57 -16.58
N TYR A 435 -3.83 13.68 -15.90
CA TYR A 435 -4.54 13.99 -14.65
C TYR A 435 -4.46 12.82 -13.67
N GLU A 436 -4.52 13.13 -12.38
CA GLU A 436 -4.52 12.11 -11.32
C GLU A 436 -5.84 11.32 -11.33
N LEU A 437 -5.76 10.00 -11.19
CA LEU A 437 -6.93 9.14 -11.08
C LEU A 437 -7.56 9.27 -9.69
N THR A 438 -8.55 10.15 -9.57
CA THR A 438 -9.35 10.35 -8.36
C THR A 438 -10.84 10.31 -8.70
N ILE A 439 -11.68 9.98 -7.72
CA ILE A 439 -13.15 10.00 -7.88
C ILE A 439 -13.60 11.39 -8.37
N THR A 440 -13.08 12.46 -7.76
CA THR A 440 -13.41 13.85 -8.15
C THR A 440 -13.10 14.15 -9.61
N ASN A 441 -11.91 13.76 -10.10
CA ASN A 441 -11.55 13.98 -11.50
C ASN A 441 -12.41 13.14 -12.45
N LEU A 442 -12.70 11.88 -12.09
CA LEU A 442 -13.57 11.02 -12.91
C LEU A 442 -15.02 11.54 -12.97
N GLU A 443 -15.57 11.99 -11.84
CA GLU A 443 -16.90 12.61 -11.79
C GLU A 443 -16.94 13.90 -12.61
N TYR A 444 -15.92 14.76 -12.51
CA TYR A 444 -15.81 15.99 -13.30
C TYR A 444 -15.70 15.70 -14.80
N ILE A 445 -14.84 14.77 -15.21
CA ILE A 445 -14.72 14.33 -16.61
C ILE A 445 -16.08 13.83 -17.12
N TYR A 446 -16.74 12.98 -16.34
CA TYR A 446 -18.01 12.39 -16.71
C TYR A 446 -19.11 13.46 -16.89
N GLN A 447 -19.18 14.46 -16.02
CA GLN A 447 -20.19 15.52 -16.09
C GLN A 447 -19.86 16.61 -17.11
N GLU A 448 -18.66 17.18 -17.08
CA GLU A 448 -18.33 18.40 -17.81
C GLU A 448 -17.71 18.11 -19.18
N ILE A 449 -16.90 17.05 -19.31
CA ILE A 449 -16.24 16.71 -20.58
C ILE A 449 -17.10 15.76 -21.41
N LEU A 450 -17.65 14.73 -20.77
CA LEU A 450 -18.50 13.72 -21.43
C LEU A 450 -20.00 14.08 -21.40
N ILE A 451 -20.36 15.22 -20.80
CA ILE A 451 -21.70 15.82 -20.82
C ILE A 451 -22.78 14.83 -20.31
N GLN A 452 -22.52 14.19 -19.17
CA GLN A 452 -23.46 13.27 -18.51
C GLN A 452 -24.03 13.89 -17.24
N SER A 453 -25.37 13.95 -17.13
CA SER A 453 -26.02 14.65 -16.01
C SER A 453 -26.11 13.83 -14.71
N ASP A 454 -26.20 12.50 -14.81
CA ASP A 454 -26.44 11.61 -13.65
C ASP A 454 -25.16 10.89 -13.23
N LEU A 455 -24.61 11.22 -12.06
CA LEU A 455 -23.42 10.59 -11.49
C LEU A 455 -23.66 9.19 -10.92
N LYS A 456 -24.92 8.76 -10.75
CA LYS A 456 -25.24 7.48 -10.11
C LYS A 456 -24.53 6.28 -10.77
N PRO A 457 -24.46 6.14 -12.12
CA PRO A 457 -23.72 5.05 -12.75
C PRO A 457 -22.24 5.03 -12.38
N MET A 458 -21.60 6.20 -12.28
CA MET A 458 -20.20 6.35 -11.89
C MET A 458 -19.92 5.94 -10.43
N ARG A 459 -20.94 5.88 -9.57
CA ARG A 459 -20.79 5.48 -8.16
C ARG A 459 -21.12 4.02 -7.93
N VAL A 460 -22.12 3.50 -8.64
CA VAL A 460 -22.68 2.16 -8.39
C VAL A 460 -22.08 1.09 -9.30
N ARG A 461 -21.55 1.49 -10.47
CA ARG A 461 -20.95 0.60 -11.48
C ARG A 461 -19.91 1.34 -12.34
N ASN A 462 -18.89 1.85 -11.67
CA ASN A 462 -17.91 2.78 -12.22
C ASN A 462 -17.17 2.21 -13.44
N PHE A 463 -16.62 1.00 -13.36
CA PHE A 463 -15.84 0.42 -14.46
C PHE A 463 -16.72 0.05 -15.65
N THR A 464 -17.89 -0.52 -15.40
CA THR A 464 -18.93 -0.75 -16.41
C THR A 464 -19.28 0.55 -17.12
N THR A 465 -19.50 1.63 -16.36
CA THR A 465 -19.83 2.94 -16.89
C THR A 465 -18.71 3.47 -17.78
N ILE A 466 -17.46 3.46 -17.29
CA ILE A 466 -16.29 3.92 -18.05
C ILE A 466 -16.15 3.15 -19.38
N ARG A 467 -16.27 1.81 -19.35
CA ARG A 467 -16.20 0.99 -20.57
C ARG A 467 -17.33 1.28 -21.53
N SER A 468 -18.55 1.49 -21.02
CA SER A 468 -19.73 1.77 -21.85
C SER A 468 -19.64 3.10 -22.61
N MET A 469 -18.87 4.08 -22.09
CA MET A 469 -18.66 5.37 -22.75
C MET A 469 -17.85 5.25 -24.04
N ASN A 470 -17.10 4.16 -24.25
CA ASN A 470 -16.23 3.95 -25.40
C ASN A 470 -15.25 5.12 -25.66
N ASN A 471 -14.87 5.85 -24.61
CA ASN A 471 -13.91 6.94 -24.71
C ASN A 471 -12.49 6.38 -24.57
N ILE A 472 -11.74 6.38 -25.68
CA ILE A 472 -10.40 5.79 -25.76
C ILE A 472 -9.41 6.46 -24.80
N ALA A 473 -9.44 7.79 -24.66
CA ALA A 473 -8.53 8.52 -23.77
C ALA A 473 -8.75 8.11 -22.30
N LEU A 474 -10.01 8.08 -21.85
CA LEU A 474 -10.36 7.66 -20.49
C LEU A 474 -10.02 6.19 -20.22
N ILE A 475 -10.36 5.30 -21.16
CA ILE A 475 -10.06 3.86 -21.03
C ILE A 475 -8.54 3.63 -20.94
N ASN A 476 -7.77 4.21 -21.86
CA ASN A 476 -6.31 4.10 -21.84
C ASN A 476 -5.71 4.63 -20.54
N ARG A 477 -6.26 5.73 -19.99
CA ARG A 477 -5.77 6.33 -18.74
C ARG A 477 -6.01 5.42 -17.54
N VAL A 478 -7.18 4.78 -17.47
CA VAL A 478 -7.53 3.80 -16.44
C VAL A 478 -6.66 2.55 -16.57
N GLU A 479 -6.47 2.04 -17.78
CA GLU A 479 -5.66 0.84 -18.05
C GLU A 479 -4.16 1.04 -17.77
N ARG A 480 -3.60 2.23 -18.05
CA ARG A 480 -2.18 2.56 -17.82
C ARG A 480 -1.72 2.32 -16.38
N ASN A 481 -2.61 2.50 -15.39
CA ASN A 481 -2.32 2.23 -13.98
C ASN A 481 -3.53 1.61 -13.28
N PHE A 482 -3.96 0.47 -13.81
CA PHE A 482 -5.20 -0.19 -13.38
C PHE A 482 -5.20 -0.59 -11.89
N ASN A 483 -4.04 -0.99 -11.34
CA ASN A 483 -3.92 -1.34 -9.93
C ASN A 483 -4.20 -0.15 -9.00
N SER A 484 -3.72 1.05 -9.36
CA SER A 484 -4.03 2.28 -8.61
C SER A 484 -5.51 2.64 -8.74
N TYR A 485 -6.09 2.49 -9.93
CA TYR A 485 -7.51 2.70 -10.18
C TYR A 485 -8.39 1.76 -9.31
N LEU A 486 -8.10 0.45 -9.31
CA LEU A 486 -8.86 -0.52 -8.53
C LEU A 486 -8.81 -0.19 -7.02
N ASN A 487 -7.61 0.06 -6.49
CA ASN A 487 -7.43 0.30 -5.06
C ASN A 487 -7.95 1.65 -4.59
N ASN A 488 -7.64 2.74 -5.31
CA ASN A 488 -7.91 4.10 -4.84
C ASN A 488 -9.28 4.63 -5.29
N ILE A 489 -9.95 3.94 -6.21
CA ILE A 489 -11.27 4.37 -6.74
C ILE A 489 -12.30 3.26 -6.52
N LEU A 490 -12.17 2.11 -7.17
CA LEU A 490 -13.24 1.09 -7.15
C LEU A 490 -13.50 0.53 -5.76
N LEU A 491 -12.44 0.19 -5.00
CA LEU A 491 -12.57 -0.35 -3.65
C LEU A 491 -13.00 0.73 -2.62
N GLU A 492 -12.65 2.00 -2.86
CA GLU A 492 -13.05 3.12 -2.00
C GLU A 492 -14.51 3.54 -2.23
N LEU A 493 -15.05 3.30 -3.43
CA LEU A 493 -16.47 3.52 -3.75
C LEU A 493 -17.34 2.40 -3.17
N GLN A 494 -17.76 2.53 -1.90
CA GLN A 494 -18.61 1.52 -1.24
C GLN A 494 -19.94 1.22 -1.95
N GLU A 495 -20.45 2.17 -2.75
CA GLU A 495 -21.67 1.98 -3.53
C GLU A 495 -21.46 1.10 -4.79
N ASN A 496 -20.20 0.87 -5.19
CA ASN A 496 -19.82 0.17 -6.42
C ASN A 496 -20.06 -1.34 -6.34
N SER A 497 -21.34 -1.71 -6.38
CA SER A 497 -21.84 -3.06 -6.08
C SER A 497 -22.57 -3.71 -7.25
N ASP A 498 -22.79 -2.99 -8.35
CA ASP A 498 -23.57 -3.46 -9.49
C ASP A 498 -22.74 -3.46 -10.79
N GLU A 499 -21.44 -3.75 -10.75
CA GLU A 499 -20.65 -3.97 -11.98
C GLU A 499 -21.24 -5.12 -12.80
N ASP A 500 -21.20 -5.01 -14.14
CA ASP A 500 -21.70 -6.07 -15.01
C ASP A 500 -20.70 -7.23 -15.17
N VAL A 501 -21.19 -8.39 -15.61
CA VAL A 501 -20.39 -9.61 -15.76
C VAL A 501 -19.15 -9.37 -16.66
N PRO A 502 -19.26 -8.73 -17.84
CA PRO A 502 -18.08 -8.39 -18.65
C PRO A 502 -17.05 -7.50 -17.95
N ALA A 503 -17.48 -6.53 -17.13
CA ALA A 503 -16.61 -5.66 -16.34
C ALA A 503 -15.91 -6.43 -15.23
N ILE A 504 -16.64 -7.27 -14.49
CA ILE A 504 -16.08 -8.13 -13.46
C ILE A 504 -15.02 -9.06 -14.06
N LEU A 505 -15.34 -9.78 -15.14
CA LEU A 505 -14.38 -10.67 -15.80
C LEU A 505 -13.14 -9.93 -16.31
N ALA A 506 -13.30 -8.71 -16.85
CA ALA A 506 -12.16 -7.90 -17.29
C ALA A 506 -11.24 -7.47 -16.14
N ILE A 507 -11.78 -7.28 -14.92
CA ILE A 507 -10.99 -7.02 -13.72
C ILE A 507 -10.28 -8.28 -13.24
N LEU A 508 -10.99 -9.41 -13.18
CA LEU A 508 -10.42 -10.67 -12.69
C LEU A 508 -9.24 -11.15 -13.55
N ASN A 509 -9.25 -10.87 -14.86
CA ASN A 509 -8.20 -11.27 -15.80
C ASN A 509 -6.97 -10.33 -15.85
N GLN A 510 -6.84 -9.38 -14.92
CA GLN A 510 -5.67 -8.50 -14.87
C GLN A 510 -4.49 -9.17 -14.14
N ASP A 511 -3.46 -9.54 -14.87
CA ASP A 511 -2.27 -10.25 -14.36
C ASP A 511 -1.49 -9.48 -13.27
N SER A 512 -1.65 -8.16 -13.19
CA SER A 512 -0.92 -7.29 -12.26
C SER A 512 -1.55 -7.20 -10.87
N LEU A 513 -2.74 -7.76 -10.66
CA LEU A 513 -3.50 -7.65 -9.42
C LEU A 513 -3.27 -8.84 -8.49
N ASP A 514 -3.16 -8.58 -7.19
CA ASP A 514 -3.04 -9.64 -6.20
C ASP A 514 -4.42 -10.24 -5.85
N HIS A 515 -4.40 -11.51 -5.43
CA HIS A 515 -5.60 -12.27 -5.11
C HIS A 515 -6.44 -11.63 -4.00
N SER A 516 -5.82 -10.98 -3.00
CA SER A 516 -6.54 -10.37 -1.88
C SER A 516 -7.35 -9.14 -2.30
N THR A 517 -6.82 -8.36 -3.24
CA THR A 517 -7.50 -7.20 -3.83
C THR A 517 -8.68 -7.64 -4.69
N LEU A 518 -8.52 -8.70 -5.50
CA LEU A 518 -9.59 -9.26 -6.32
C LEU A 518 -10.72 -9.86 -5.46
N GLN A 519 -10.38 -10.54 -4.36
CA GLN A 519 -11.37 -11.04 -3.41
C GLN A 519 -12.20 -9.90 -2.80
N LYS A 520 -11.57 -8.83 -2.32
CA LYS A 520 -12.29 -7.66 -1.78
C LYS A 520 -13.22 -7.04 -2.81
N PHE A 521 -12.77 -6.94 -4.07
CA PHE A 521 -13.62 -6.44 -5.14
C PHE A 521 -14.86 -7.32 -5.35
N LEU A 522 -14.69 -8.65 -5.38
CA LEU A 522 -15.80 -9.61 -5.52
C LEU A 522 -16.78 -9.55 -4.35
N GLU A 523 -16.29 -9.41 -3.11
CA GLU A 523 -17.13 -9.26 -1.90
C GLU A 523 -18.08 -8.05 -1.98
N MET A 524 -17.72 -7.02 -2.75
CA MET A 524 -18.57 -5.84 -2.96
C MET A 524 -19.64 -6.04 -4.03
N GLN A 525 -19.47 -7.01 -4.94
CA GLN A 525 -20.36 -7.17 -6.09
C GLN A 525 -21.60 -8.02 -5.77
N ARG A 526 -22.75 -7.59 -6.28
CA ARG A 526 -24.01 -8.35 -6.19
C ARG A 526 -24.25 -9.29 -7.36
N ALA A 527 -23.65 -9.00 -8.51
CA ALA A 527 -23.83 -9.81 -9.70
C ALA A 527 -23.16 -11.18 -9.51
N GLN A 528 -23.90 -12.24 -9.80
CA GLN A 528 -23.35 -13.58 -9.89
C GLN A 528 -22.83 -13.83 -11.30
N LEU A 529 -21.67 -14.46 -11.41
CA LEU A 529 -21.16 -14.92 -12.69
C LEU A 529 -22.03 -16.09 -13.20
N PRO A 530 -22.37 -16.14 -14.50
CA PRO A 530 -23.22 -17.20 -15.03
C PRO A 530 -22.46 -18.52 -15.21
N THR A 531 -21.18 -18.46 -15.60
CA THR A 531 -20.31 -19.62 -15.85
C THR A 531 -18.90 -19.36 -15.32
N LEU A 532 -18.07 -20.40 -15.25
CA LEU A 532 -16.64 -20.28 -14.87
C LEU A 532 -15.75 -19.86 -16.05
N GLU A 533 -16.33 -19.64 -17.23
CA GLU A 533 -15.59 -19.29 -18.45
C GLU A 533 -14.87 -17.95 -18.28
N GLY A 534 -13.56 -17.94 -18.55
CA GLY A 534 -12.73 -16.74 -18.44
C GLY A 534 -12.41 -16.33 -16.99
N VAL A 535 -12.67 -17.17 -15.99
CA VAL A 535 -12.24 -16.93 -14.61
C VAL A 535 -10.85 -17.54 -14.36
N PRO A 536 -9.90 -16.81 -13.77
CA PRO A 536 -8.61 -17.37 -13.37
C PRO A 536 -8.75 -18.54 -12.39
N VAL A 537 -7.97 -19.60 -12.59
CA VAL A 537 -8.02 -20.84 -11.79
C VAL A 537 -7.87 -20.58 -10.29
N THR A 538 -7.06 -19.59 -9.92
CA THR A 538 -6.78 -19.22 -8.52
C THR A 538 -7.98 -18.60 -7.79
N LEU A 539 -8.98 -18.10 -8.52
CA LEU A 539 -10.17 -17.45 -7.97
C LEU A 539 -11.42 -18.35 -7.97
N LEU A 540 -11.34 -19.55 -8.56
CA LEU A 540 -12.50 -20.43 -8.69
C LEU A 540 -13.08 -20.77 -7.31
N ALA A 541 -12.24 -21.20 -6.35
CA ALA A 541 -12.69 -21.48 -4.99
C ALA A 541 -13.32 -20.25 -4.31
N THR A 542 -12.75 -19.06 -4.51
CA THR A 542 -13.26 -17.79 -3.98
C THR A 542 -14.68 -17.49 -4.45
N LEU A 543 -15.02 -17.77 -5.72
CA LEU A 543 -16.38 -17.54 -6.24
C LEU A 543 -17.43 -18.36 -5.49
N PHE A 544 -17.12 -19.62 -5.16
CA PHE A 544 -18.01 -20.49 -4.38
C PHE A 544 -18.08 -20.04 -2.91
N GLN A 545 -16.95 -19.67 -2.30
CA GLN A 545 -16.91 -19.17 -0.92
C GLN A 545 -17.75 -17.89 -0.74
N LEU A 546 -17.75 -17.00 -1.73
CA LEU A 546 -18.47 -15.72 -1.69
C LEU A 546 -19.90 -15.80 -2.26
N ASN A 547 -20.35 -16.95 -2.74
CA ASN A 547 -21.61 -17.10 -3.47
C ASN A 547 -21.74 -16.12 -4.68
N SER A 548 -20.61 -15.87 -5.36
CA SER A 548 -20.49 -14.95 -6.51
C SER A 548 -20.65 -15.65 -7.87
N ILE A 549 -21.09 -16.91 -7.89
CA ILE A 549 -21.35 -17.72 -9.08
C ILE A 549 -22.79 -18.23 -9.03
N GLU A 550 -23.48 -18.30 -10.18
CA GLU A 550 -24.82 -18.87 -10.26
C GLU A 550 -24.84 -20.34 -9.83
N ALA A 551 -25.81 -20.69 -9.00
CA ALA A 551 -26.00 -22.02 -8.45
C ALA A 551 -26.56 -23.01 -9.50
N THR A 552 -25.69 -23.49 -10.39
CA THR A 552 -26.03 -24.45 -11.45
C THR A 552 -25.21 -25.74 -11.33
N TRP A 553 -25.81 -26.88 -11.71
CA TRP A 553 -25.10 -28.16 -11.73
C TRP A 553 -23.90 -28.17 -12.67
N THR A 554 -23.98 -27.41 -13.78
CA THR A 554 -22.89 -27.24 -14.74
C THR A 554 -21.70 -26.55 -14.10
N ASN A 555 -21.91 -25.45 -13.36
CA ASN A 555 -20.83 -24.75 -12.66
C ASN A 555 -20.19 -25.61 -11.57
N CYS A 556 -21.00 -26.37 -10.81
CA CYS A 556 -20.47 -27.29 -9.80
C CYS A 556 -19.59 -28.38 -10.42
N LEU A 557 -20.01 -28.96 -11.54
CA LEU A 557 -19.22 -29.96 -12.25
C LEU A 557 -17.91 -29.36 -12.78
N GLU A 558 -18.00 -28.25 -13.50
CA GLU A 558 -16.82 -27.60 -14.08
C GLU A 558 -15.80 -27.23 -13.00
N PHE A 559 -16.26 -26.82 -11.81
CA PHE A 559 -15.39 -26.59 -10.67
C PHE A 559 -14.71 -27.87 -10.16
N ILE A 560 -15.46 -28.97 -10.01
CA ILE A 560 -14.92 -30.29 -9.62
C ILE A 560 -13.85 -30.77 -10.60
N GLU A 561 -13.99 -30.46 -11.89
CA GLU A 561 -13.05 -30.88 -12.93
C GLU A 561 -11.87 -29.93 -13.12
N SER A 562 -11.92 -28.76 -12.48
CA SER A 562 -10.89 -27.73 -12.59
C SER A 562 -9.65 -28.03 -11.74
N ALA A 563 -8.51 -27.45 -12.13
CA ALA A 563 -7.27 -27.55 -11.34
C ALA A 563 -7.31 -26.75 -10.02
N GLY A 564 -8.27 -25.83 -9.86
CA GLY A 564 -8.46 -25.00 -8.67
C GLY A 564 -9.50 -25.55 -7.70
N PHE A 565 -9.89 -26.82 -7.85
CA PHE A 565 -10.94 -27.43 -7.05
C PHE A 565 -10.60 -27.51 -5.56
N GLU A 566 -11.49 -26.96 -4.73
CA GLU A 566 -11.44 -27.05 -3.27
C GLU A 566 -12.76 -27.61 -2.74
N ALA A 567 -12.73 -28.85 -2.22
CA ALA A 567 -13.92 -29.57 -1.79
C ALA A 567 -14.73 -28.82 -0.73
N ASN A 568 -14.06 -28.22 0.27
CA ASN A 568 -14.74 -27.48 1.33
C ASN A 568 -15.49 -26.26 0.80
N SER A 569 -14.92 -25.52 -0.17
CA SER A 569 -15.58 -24.36 -0.77
C SER A 569 -16.88 -24.74 -1.47
N LEU A 570 -16.90 -25.87 -2.19
CA LEU A 570 -18.11 -26.35 -2.83
C LEU A 570 -19.13 -26.91 -1.81
N ILE A 571 -18.66 -27.59 -0.75
CA ILE A 571 -19.53 -28.07 0.34
C ILE A 571 -20.22 -26.88 1.03
N ASP A 572 -19.45 -25.88 1.43
CA ASP A 572 -19.97 -24.70 2.12
C ASP A 572 -20.97 -23.95 1.24
N PHE A 573 -20.67 -23.79 -0.05
CA PHE A 573 -21.59 -23.22 -1.04
C PHE A 573 -22.90 -24.01 -1.15
N LEU A 574 -22.84 -25.34 -1.26
CA LEU A 574 -24.02 -26.20 -1.36
C LEU A 574 -24.81 -26.31 -0.05
N ASP A 575 -24.20 -26.02 1.10
CA ASP A 575 -24.90 -26.04 2.39
C ASP A 575 -25.79 -24.80 2.60
N LEU A 576 -25.51 -23.69 1.89
CA LEU A 576 -26.31 -22.47 1.91
C LEU A 576 -27.75 -22.74 1.45
N GLU A 577 -28.72 -22.28 2.24
CA GLU A 577 -30.14 -22.47 1.95
C GLU A 577 -30.56 -21.85 0.61
N VAL A 578 -30.11 -20.63 0.32
CA VAL A 578 -30.40 -19.93 -0.95
C VAL A 578 -29.86 -20.66 -2.18
N VAL A 579 -28.67 -21.25 -2.07
CA VAL A 579 -28.05 -22.04 -3.14
C VAL A 579 -28.82 -23.33 -3.36
N ARG A 580 -29.12 -24.04 -2.26
CA ARG A 580 -29.86 -25.30 -2.29
C ARG A 580 -31.25 -25.13 -2.90
N GLU A 581 -31.98 -24.09 -2.52
CA GLU A 581 -33.31 -23.80 -3.08
C GLU A 581 -33.26 -23.49 -4.58
N ALA A 582 -32.23 -22.78 -5.04
CA ALA A 582 -32.05 -22.43 -6.45
C ALA A 582 -31.63 -23.65 -7.30
N ILE A 583 -30.58 -24.37 -6.88
CA ILE A 583 -29.99 -25.44 -7.69
C ILE A 583 -30.93 -26.65 -7.83
N LEU A 584 -31.74 -26.93 -6.80
CA LEU A 584 -32.72 -28.04 -6.81
C LEU A 584 -33.98 -27.74 -7.62
N GLN A 585 -34.17 -26.52 -8.15
CA GLN A 585 -35.22 -26.27 -9.15
C GLN A 585 -34.95 -27.02 -10.45
N HIS A 586 -33.69 -27.38 -10.70
CA HIS A 586 -33.26 -28.15 -11.85
C HIS A 586 -32.90 -29.57 -11.43
N PRO A 587 -33.37 -30.60 -12.16
CA PRO A 587 -33.05 -31.98 -11.83
C PRO A 587 -31.54 -32.21 -11.91
N ILE A 588 -31.00 -33.00 -10.97
CA ILE A 588 -29.62 -33.45 -11.06
C ILE A 588 -29.47 -34.26 -12.36
N PRO A 589 -28.57 -33.85 -13.28
CA PRO A 589 -28.38 -34.56 -14.53
C PRO A 589 -28.04 -36.05 -14.32
N SER A 590 -28.56 -36.92 -15.20
CA SER A 590 -28.42 -38.38 -15.11
C SER A 590 -27.40 -38.98 -16.08
N ASP A 591 -26.65 -38.15 -16.83
CA ASP A 591 -25.69 -38.63 -17.83
C ASP A 591 -24.47 -39.32 -17.18
N ALA A 592 -23.92 -40.31 -17.88
CA ALA A 592 -22.77 -41.09 -17.41
C ALA A 592 -21.50 -40.23 -17.20
N ASP A 593 -21.41 -39.11 -17.92
CA ASP A 593 -20.30 -38.15 -17.84
C ASP A 593 -20.31 -37.34 -16.51
N LEU A 594 -21.37 -37.46 -15.69
CA LEU A 594 -21.55 -36.69 -14.44
C LEU A 594 -21.29 -37.51 -13.17
N SER A 595 -20.65 -38.68 -13.33
CA SER A 595 -20.30 -39.59 -12.22
C SER A 595 -19.50 -38.90 -11.09
N ARG A 596 -18.66 -37.92 -11.42
CA ARG A 596 -17.88 -37.15 -10.43
C ARG A 596 -18.75 -36.31 -9.51
N LEU A 597 -19.76 -35.63 -10.06
CA LEU A 597 -20.69 -34.81 -9.28
C LEU A 597 -21.52 -35.70 -8.34
N HIS A 598 -22.01 -36.84 -8.82
CA HIS A 598 -22.75 -37.78 -7.96
C HIS A 598 -21.86 -38.31 -6.84
N HIS A 599 -20.62 -38.73 -7.16
CA HIS A 599 -19.69 -39.23 -6.16
C HIS A 599 -19.35 -38.16 -5.12
N PHE A 600 -19.12 -36.93 -5.55
CA PHE A 600 -18.87 -35.81 -4.65
C PHE A 600 -20.04 -35.57 -3.67
N LEU A 601 -21.28 -35.52 -4.17
CA LEU A 601 -22.47 -35.33 -3.32
C LEU A 601 -22.67 -36.49 -2.34
N LEU A 602 -22.37 -37.72 -2.76
CA LEU A 602 -22.47 -38.90 -1.90
C LEU A 602 -21.45 -38.87 -0.76
N ASP A 603 -20.22 -38.44 -1.05
CA ASP A 603 -19.10 -38.44 -0.11
C ASP A 603 -19.05 -37.17 0.77
N ALA A 604 -19.94 -36.20 0.55
CA ALA A 604 -19.98 -34.91 1.23
C ALA A 604 -20.51 -34.99 2.69
N ASP A 605 -19.76 -35.67 3.56
CA ASP A 605 -20.09 -35.86 4.99
C ASP A 605 -20.23 -34.54 5.77
N SER A 606 -19.52 -33.49 5.34
CA SER A 606 -19.49 -32.19 6.02
C SER A 606 -20.72 -31.32 5.75
N LEU A 607 -21.55 -31.66 4.76
CA LEU A 607 -22.85 -31.00 4.57
C LEU A 607 -23.71 -31.14 5.83
N SER A 608 -24.62 -30.21 6.07
CA SER A 608 -25.66 -30.38 7.09
C SER A 608 -26.57 -31.58 6.75
N ASP A 609 -27.20 -32.18 7.75
CA ASP A 609 -28.10 -33.34 7.55
C ASP A 609 -29.30 -32.99 6.66
N SER A 610 -29.82 -31.76 6.77
CA SER A 610 -30.89 -31.26 5.91
C SER A 610 -30.44 -31.05 4.47
N ALA A 611 -29.29 -30.42 4.24
CA ALA A 611 -28.74 -30.23 2.89
C ALA A 611 -28.44 -31.56 2.22
N TYR A 612 -27.70 -32.43 2.91
CA TYR A 612 -27.36 -33.76 2.40
C TYR A 612 -28.61 -34.54 2.01
N LYS A 613 -29.62 -34.58 2.89
CA LYS A 613 -30.90 -35.24 2.61
C LYS A 613 -31.56 -34.73 1.32
N ALA A 614 -31.63 -33.41 1.12
CA ALA A 614 -32.25 -32.82 -0.05
C ALA A 614 -31.53 -33.22 -1.37
N TYR A 615 -30.19 -33.19 -1.36
CA TYR A 615 -29.41 -33.61 -2.53
C TYR A 615 -29.52 -35.12 -2.80
N ILE A 616 -29.45 -35.95 -1.75
CA ILE A 616 -29.61 -37.40 -1.88
C ILE A 616 -31.00 -37.75 -2.43
N GLN A 617 -32.07 -37.09 -1.97
CA GLN A 617 -33.42 -37.28 -2.51
C GLN A 617 -33.48 -37.00 -4.01
N ALA A 618 -32.81 -35.93 -4.45
CA ALA A 618 -32.79 -35.49 -5.84
C ALA A 618 -31.93 -36.37 -6.77
N LEU A 619 -31.07 -37.25 -6.23
CA LEU A 619 -30.25 -38.15 -7.05
C LEU A 619 -31.12 -39.12 -7.88
N PRO A 620 -30.85 -39.30 -9.18
CA PRO A 620 -31.76 -40.02 -10.07
C PRO A 620 -31.78 -41.54 -9.86
N LYS A 621 -30.69 -42.15 -9.35
CA LYS A 621 -30.55 -43.60 -9.21
C LYS A 621 -30.01 -43.99 -7.83
N PRO A 622 -30.42 -45.15 -7.30
CA PRO A 622 -29.77 -45.75 -6.14
C PRO A 622 -28.32 -46.12 -6.45
N ILE A 623 -27.46 -46.03 -5.44
CA ILE A 623 -26.06 -46.45 -5.49
C ILE A 623 -25.94 -47.94 -5.20
N GLN A 624 -24.98 -48.58 -5.86
CA GLN A 624 -24.72 -50.02 -5.72
C GLN A 624 -23.89 -50.34 -4.47
N ASN A 625 -22.90 -49.51 -4.15
CA ASN A 625 -21.98 -49.73 -3.04
C ASN A 625 -22.06 -48.57 -2.06
N LEU A 626 -21.96 -48.89 -0.78
CA LEU A 626 -21.99 -47.93 0.32
C LEU A 626 -20.72 -47.03 0.32
N PRO A 627 -20.85 -45.70 0.43
CA PRO A 627 -19.69 -44.82 0.47
C PRO A 627 -18.89 -44.99 1.77
N GLN A 628 -17.57 -44.96 1.68
CA GLN A 628 -16.70 -45.11 2.86
C GLN A 628 -16.51 -43.77 3.59
N GLY A 629 -16.43 -43.81 4.92
CA GLY A 629 -16.05 -42.64 5.73
C GLY A 629 -17.20 -41.70 6.12
N LEU A 630 -18.45 -42.02 5.76
CA LEU A 630 -19.63 -41.24 6.17
C LEU A 630 -20.00 -41.48 7.64
N LYS A 631 -20.46 -40.42 8.32
CA LYS A 631 -21.01 -40.52 9.68
C LYS A 631 -22.32 -41.32 9.69
N PRO A 632 -22.67 -41.98 10.81
CA PRO A 632 -23.90 -42.75 10.95
C PRO A 632 -25.19 -42.01 10.56
N ALA A 633 -25.25 -40.69 10.80
CA ALA A 633 -26.39 -39.86 10.41
C ALA A 633 -26.60 -39.81 8.89
N LYS A 634 -25.52 -39.71 8.09
CA LYS A 634 -25.59 -39.69 6.62
C LYS A 634 -25.97 -41.06 6.06
N LEU A 635 -25.43 -42.13 6.63
CA LEU A 635 -25.79 -43.50 6.28
C LEU A 635 -27.28 -43.76 6.55
N ARG A 636 -27.80 -43.27 7.69
CA ARG A 636 -29.24 -43.32 8.00
C ARG A 636 -30.06 -42.62 6.91
N ILE A 637 -29.64 -41.44 6.47
CA ILE A 637 -30.32 -40.68 5.40
C ILE A 637 -30.37 -41.51 4.12
N LEU A 638 -29.23 -42.03 3.65
CA LEU A 638 -29.14 -42.84 2.43
C LEU A 638 -30.08 -44.07 2.46
N ILE A 639 -30.15 -44.75 3.61
CA ILE A 639 -31.04 -45.91 3.81
C ILE A 639 -32.51 -45.47 3.84
N SER A 640 -32.82 -44.37 4.56
CA SER A 640 -34.20 -43.89 4.71
C SER A 640 -34.81 -43.34 3.42
N GLU A 641 -33.97 -42.78 2.54
CA GLU A 641 -34.38 -42.26 1.22
C GLU A 641 -34.29 -43.32 0.11
N GLU A 642 -34.06 -44.58 0.47
CA GLU A 642 -33.98 -45.73 -0.44
C GLU A 642 -32.95 -45.56 -1.57
N LYS A 643 -31.86 -44.84 -1.29
CA LYS A 643 -30.81 -44.55 -2.26
C LYS A 643 -29.67 -45.56 -2.26
N ILE A 644 -29.68 -46.58 -1.39
CA ILE A 644 -28.69 -47.67 -1.41
C ILE A 644 -29.36 -48.98 -1.81
N THR A 645 -28.73 -49.71 -2.74
CA THR A 645 -29.17 -51.04 -3.14
C THR A 645 -29.01 -52.04 -1.99
N PHE A 646 -30.06 -52.81 -1.69
CA PHE A 646 -30.02 -53.84 -0.67
C PHE A 646 -29.24 -55.08 -1.15
N THR A 647 -27.97 -55.16 -0.77
CA THR A 647 -27.07 -56.28 -1.04
C THR A 647 -26.47 -56.79 0.27
N LYS A 648 -25.94 -58.02 0.25
CA LYS A 648 -25.24 -58.60 1.40
C LYS A 648 -24.06 -57.73 1.83
N GLU A 649 -23.28 -57.27 0.86
CA GLU A 649 -22.07 -56.47 1.10
C GLU A 649 -22.41 -55.15 1.80
N ASN A 650 -23.46 -54.45 1.35
CA ASN A 650 -23.89 -53.20 1.97
C ASN A 650 -24.50 -53.42 3.35
N PHE A 651 -25.21 -54.53 3.54
CA PHE A 651 -25.80 -54.90 4.82
C PHE A 651 -24.71 -55.23 5.86
N ASP A 652 -23.75 -56.08 5.50
CA ASP A 652 -22.63 -56.45 6.36
C ASP A 652 -21.78 -55.21 6.73
N ALA A 653 -21.65 -54.23 5.82
CA ALA A 653 -20.91 -52.99 6.05
C ALA A 653 -21.53 -52.05 7.11
N ILE A 654 -22.82 -52.20 7.44
CA ILE A 654 -23.51 -51.37 8.44
C ILE A 654 -23.91 -52.13 9.70
N ALA A 655 -23.61 -53.43 9.79
CA ALA A 655 -24.07 -54.32 10.86
C ALA A 655 -23.63 -53.85 12.27
N ASP A 656 -22.44 -53.25 12.37
CA ASP A 656 -21.90 -52.75 13.65
C ASP A 656 -22.36 -51.32 13.99
N ILE A 657 -23.18 -50.68 13.14
CA ILE A 657 -23.66 -49.31 13.34
C ILE A 657 -25.08 -49.33 13.90
N GLU A 658 -25.21 -48.80 15.12
CA GLU A 658 -26.43 -48.91 15.92
C GLU A 658 -27.72 -48.54 15.14
N ASP A 659 -28.61 -49.52 15.07
CA ASP A 659 -29.96 -49.49 14.49
C ASP A 659 -30.06 -49.26 12.96
N LEU A 660 -28.94 -49.16 12.23
CA LEU A 660 -29.00 -49.01 10.77
C LEU A 660 -29.34 -50.30 10.05
N ASP A 661 -28.80 -51.42 10.52
CA ASP A 661 -29.11 -52.78 10.08
C ASP A 661 -30.62 -53.09 10.12
N ALA A 662 -31.27 -52.77 11.24
CA ALA A 662 -32.70 -52.95 11.45
C ALA A 662 -33.54 -52.05 10.53
N ILE A 663 -33.12 -50.80 10.32
CA ILE A 663 -33.80 -49.87 9.41
C ILE A 663 -33.65 -50.35 7.95
N PHE A 664 -32.46 -50.80 7.55
CA PHE A 664 -32.21 -51.25 6.18
C PHE A 664 -33.01 -52.50 5.84
N LEU A 665 -33.09 -53.46 6.79
CA LEU A 665 -33.95 -54.63 6.70
C LEU A 665 -35.43 -54.27 6.69
N LYS A 666 -35.86 -53.32 7.53
CA LYS A 666 -37.26 -52.86 7.57
C LYS A 666 -37.70 -52.34 6.20
N ASN A 667 -36.89 -51.48 5.58
CA ASN A 667 -37.20 -50.88 4.28
C ASN A 667 -37.19 -51.92 3.14
N ASN A 668 -36.43 -53.01 3.27
CA ASN A 668 -36.25 -54.04 2.24
C ASN A 668 -36.79 -55.42 2.65
N ILE A 669 -37.81 -55.45 3.51
CA ILE A 669 -38.21 -56.67 4.22
C ILE A 669 -38.61 -57.82 3.29
N GLU A 670 -39.28 -57.55 2.18
CA GLU A 670 -39.68 -58.60 1.23
C GLU A 670 -38.50 -59.17 0.45
N ILE A 671 -37.48 -58.35 0.15
CA ILE A 671 -36.25 -58.82 -0.50
C ILE A 671 -35.52 -59.77 0.45
N TYR A 672 -35.34 -59.34 1.70
CA TYR A 672 -34.74 -60.17 2.74
C TYR A 672 -35.50 -61.50 2.92
N LEU A 673 -36.82 -61.48 3.09
CA LEU A 673 -37.58 -62.70 3.36
C LEU A 673 -37.62 -63.69 2.18
N ASN A 674 -37.39 -63.21 0.95
CA ASN A 674 -37.31 -64.07 -0.23
C ASN A 674 -35.92 -64.71 -0.41
N ASP A 675 -34.86 -64.06 0.07
CA ASP A 675 -33.47 -64.56 0.00
C ASP A 675 -32.76 -64.55 1.36
N HIS A 676 -33.44 -65.01 2.40
CA HIS A 676 -32.94 -64.96 3.79
C HIS A 676 -31.63 -65.74 4.00
N ASN A 677 -31.34 -66.76 3.17
CA ASN A 677 -30.13 -67.58 3.30
C ASN A 677 -28.85 -66.82 2.95
N SER A 678 -28.95 -65.72 2.20
CA SER A 678 -27.79 -64.90 1.84
C SER A 678 -27.32 -64.02 3.01
N PHE A 679 -28.22 -63.70 3.96
CA PHE A 679 -27.96 -62.84 5.12
C PHE A 679 -27.85 -63.68 6.42
N SER A 680 -26.82 -63.43 7.24
CA SER A 680 -26.64 -64.12 8.52
C SER A 680 -27.12 -63.21 9.65
N LEU A 681 -28.32 -63.45 10.17
CA LEU A 681 -28.93 -62.65 11.22
C LEU A 681 -29.06 -63.44 12.52
N ASP A 682 -28.82 -62.77 13.64
CA ASP A 682 -29.14 -63.31 14.95
C ASP A 682 -30.59 -63.02 15.35
N ASP A 683 -31.04 -63.65 16.43
CA ASP A 683 -32.40 -63.48 16.91
C ASP A 683 -32.63 -62.15 17.64
N ASP A 684 -31.58 -61.44 18.05
CA ASP A 684 -31.70 -60.12 18.67
C ASP A 684 -32.17 -59.10 17.61
N LEU A 685 -31.61 -59.18 16.40
CA LEU A 685 -32.02 -58.36 15.27
C LEU A 685 -33.41 -58.76 14.73
N HIS A 686 -33.73 -60.07 14.69
CA HIS A 686 -35.09 -60.52 14.41
C HIS A 686 -36.09 -59.93 15.43
N GLU A 687 -35.74 -59.90 16.71
CA GLU A 687 -36.58 -59.30 17.75
C GLU A 687 -36.78 -57.79 17.53
N LYS A 688 -35.74 -57.04 17.14
CA LYS A 688 -35.85 -55.63 16.73
C LYS A 688 -36.83 -55.46 15.56
N LEU A 689 -36.77 -56.33 14.54
CA LEU A 689 -37.69 -56.29 13.41
C LEU A 689 -39.14 -56.60 13.82
N LEU A 690 -39.37 -57.53 14.75
CA LEU A 690 -40.70 -57.82 15.27
C LEU A 690 -41.32 -56.61 16.00
N ARG A 691 -40.50 -55.78 16.64
CA ARG A 691 -40.93 -54.51 17.26
C ARG A 691 -41.15 -53.39 16.23
N SER A 692 -40.53 -53.48 15.06
CA SER A 692 -40.66 -52.48 14.00
C SER A 692 -42.03 -52.46 13.33
N ASP A 693 -42.32 -51.38 12.61
CA ASP A 693 -43.56 -51.21 11.85
C ASP A 693 -43.47 -51.91 10.48
N ILE A 694 -43.62 -53.24 10.51
CA ILE A 694 -43.72 -54.11 9.32
C ILE A 694 -45.00 -54.94 9.38
N HIS A 695 -45.48 -55.39 8.23
CA HIS A 695 -46.73 -56.13 8.13
C HIS A 695 -46.70 -57.44 8.95
N SER A 696 -47.82 -57.80 9.58
CA SER A 696 -47.86 -58.96 10.48
C SER A 696 -47.53 -60.30 9.79
N SER A 697 -47.77 -60.42 8.48
CA SER A 697 -47.36 -61.60 7.69
C SER A 697 -45.83 -61.73 7.61
N ALA A 698 -45.12 -60.61 7.41
CA ALA A 698 -43.66 -60.57 7.43
C ALA A 698 -43.14 -60.94 8.82
N LYS A 699 -43.75 -60.41 9.89
CA LYS A 699 -43.41 -60.77 11.28
C LYS A 699 -43.53 -62.27 11.53
N LEU A 700 -44.60 -62.91 11.08
CA LEU A 700 -44.77 -64.37 11.23
C LEU A 700 -43.71 -65.17 10.45
N ARG A 701 -43.30 -64.70 9.26
CA ARG A 701 -42.19 -65.30 8.50
C ARG A 701 -40.86 -65.16 9.24
N ILE A 702 -40.59 -64.00 9.85
CA ILE A 702 -39.38 -63.79 10.68
C ILE A 702 -39.37 -64.75 11.86
N VAL A 703 -40.49 -64.92 12.59
CA VAL A 703 -40.53 -65.87 13.72
C VAL A 703 -40.21 -67.31 13.28
N ALA A 704 -40.60 -67.70 12.06
CA ALA A 704 -40.27 -69.02 11.53
C ALA A 704 -38.76 -69.23 11.25
N LEU A 705 -37.99 -68.14 11.15
CA LEU A 705 -36.53 -68.16 10.98
C LEU A 705 -35.77 -68.14 12.32
N MET A 706 -36.45 -67.80 13.43
CA MET A 706 -35.82 -67.68 14.75
C MET A 706 -35.56 -69.04 15.41
N ASN A 707 -34.57 -69.11 16.31
CA ASN A 707 -34.34 -70.28 17.15
C ASN A 707 -35.33 -70.33 18.33
N LEU A 708 -36.49 -70.95 18.08
CA LEU A 708 -37.56 -71.02 19.08
C LEU A 708 -37.19 -71.85 20.31
N GLU A 709 -36.24 -72.79 20.23
CA GLU A 709 -35.83 -73.64 21.36
C GLU A 709 -35.17 -72.81 22.49
N ALA A 710 -34.59 -71.66 22.15
CA ALA A 710 -33.96 -70.76 23.11
C ALA A 710 -34.97 -69.88 23.89
N LEU A 711 -36.26 -69.87 23.52
CA LEU A 711 -37.26 -68.95 24.07
C LEU A 711 -37.50 -69.08 25.58
N GLU A 712 -37.18 -70.22 26.19
CA GLU A 712 -37.21 -70.39 27.65
C GLU A 712 -36.28 -69.39 28.37
N GLN A 713 -35.18 -69.01 27.72
CA GLN A 713 -34.16 -68.12 28.29
C GLN A 713 -34.44 -66.64 28.00
N PHE A 714 -35.43 -66.32 27.14
CA PHE A 714 -35.75 -64.95 26.70
C PHE A 714 -37.23 -64.58 26.91
N PRO A 715 -37.63 -64.23 28.16
CA PRO A 715 -39.01 -63.89 28.50
C PRO A 715 -39.65 -62.79 27.65
N GLU A 716 -38.90 -61.73 27.32
CA GLU A 716 -39.41 -60.61 26.53
C GLU A 716 -39.71 -61.00 25.09
N ARG A 717 -38.82 -61.79 24.48
CA ARG A 717 -39.01 -62.37 23.14
C ARG A 717 -40.23 -63.27 23.10
N SER A 718 -40.40 -64.11 24.12
CA SER A 718 -41.59 -64.97 24.28
C SER A 718 -42.88 -64.17 24.39
N ALA A 719 -42.86 -63.07 25.15
CA ALA A 719 -44.01 -62.17 25.25
C ALA A 719 -44.34 -61.51 23.89
N LEU A 720 -43.32 -61.05 23.15
CA LEU A 720 -43.48 -60.42 21.85
C LEU A 720 -44.06 -61.38 20.80
N ILE A 721 -43.51 -62.59 20.70
CA ILE A 721 -43.99 -63.63 19.78
C ILE A 721 -45.39 -64.10 20.16
N GLY A 722 -45.63 -64.36 21.45
CA GLY A 722 -46.94 -64.80 21.92
C GLY A 722 -48.03 -63.75 21.67
N GLN A 723 -47.72 -62.46 21.85
CA GLN A 723 -48.63 -61.38 21.49
C GLN A 723 -48.89 -61.30 19.98
N LEU A 724 -47.87 -61.50 19.15
CA LEU A 724 -48.03 -61.54 17.69
C LEU A 724 -48.96 -62.68 17.25
N ILE A 725 -48.80 -63.88 17.82
CA ILE A 725 -49.66 -65.04 17.55
C ILE A 725 -51.11 -64.74 17.97
N PHE A 726 -51.29 -64.15 19.15
CA PHE A 726 -52.62 -63.77 19.64
C PHE A 726 -53.31 -62.77 18.71
N ASN A 727 -52.61 -61.70 18.30
CA ASN A 727 -53.15 -60.66 17.46
C ASN A 727 -53.50 -61.14 16.03
N THR A 728 -52.71 -62.07 15.48
CA THR A 728 -52.85 -62.52 14.09
C THR A 728 -53.65 -63.80 13.93
N GLY A 729 -53.82 -64.58 15.00
CA GLY A 729 -54.30 -65.97 14.93
C GLY A 729 -53.34 -66.94 14.24
N GLY A 730 -52.15 -66.49 13.84
CA GLY A 730 -51.20 -67.23 13.00
C GLY A 730 -50.71 -68.54 13.63
N ASN A 731 -50.48 -69.57 12.81
CA ASN A 731 -49.86 -70.83 13.23
C ASN A 731 -48.37 -70.79 12.92
N ILE A 732 -47.55 -71.10 13.93
CA ILE A 732 -46.10 -71.21 13.77
C ILE A 732 -45.74 -72.70 13.83
N SER A 733 -44.90 -73.14 12.89
CA SER A 733 -44.40 -74.52 12.86
C SER A 733 -43.35 -74.75 13.96
N LYS A 734 -43.17 -76.01 14.40
CA LYS A 734 -42.12 -76.43 15.35
C LYS A 734 -42.26 -75.85 16.77
N ILE A 735 -43.49 -75.77 17.28
CA ILE A 735 -43.72 -75.49 18.71
C ILE A 735 -43.84 -76.82 19.46
N ASP A 736 -43.03 -77.00 20.50
CA ASP A 736 -43.15 -78.11 21.45
C ASP A 736 -43.80 -77.66 22.77
N SER A 737 -43.83 -78.56 23.75
CA SER A 737 -44.42 -78.30 25.07
C SER A 737 -43.76 -77.12 25.80
N SER A 738 -42.45 -76.99 25.71
CA SER A 738 -41.71 -76.03 26.55
C SER A 738 -41.70 -74.64 25.93
N ILE A 739 -41.60 -74.55 24.60
CA ILE A 739 -41.83 -73.33 23.83
C ILE A 739 -43.24 -72.80 24.09
N ALA A 740 -44.25 -73.68 24.01
CA ALA A 740 -45.64 -73.29 24.29
C ALA A 740 -45.80 -72.73 25.71
N GLN A 741 -45.20 -73.37 26.72
CA GLN A 741 -45.20 -72.87 28.10
C GLN A 741 -44.61 -71.47 28.22
N SER A 742 -43.44 -71.23 27.62
CA SER A 742 -42.78 -69.92 27.65
C SER A 742 -43.64 -68.82 27.02
N LEU A 743 -44.20 -69.07 25.82
CA LEU A 743 -45.12 -68.14 25.14
C LEU A 743 -46.34 -67.79 26.00
N ILE A 744 -46.95 -68.79 26.65
CA ILE A 744 -48.15 -68.59 27.48
C ILE A 744 -47.81 -67.80 28.75
N ILE A 745 -46.74 -68.16 29.46
CA ILE A 745 -46.38 -67.59 30.76
C ILE A 745 -46.02 -66.11 30.63
N HIS A 746 -45.30 -65.74 29.57
CA HIS A 746 -44.76 -64.39 29.40
C HIS A 746 -45.68 -63.43 28.63
N SER A 747 -46.64 -63.94 27.85
CA SER A 747 -47.60 -63.08 27.12
C SER A 747 -48.52 -62.29 28.04
N ARG A 748 -48.95 -61.10 27.60
CA ARG A 748 -49.90 -60.22 28.30
C ARG A 748 -50.78 -59.49 27.27
N PRO A 749 -52.06 -59.22 27.53
CA PRO A 749 -52.79 -59.43 28.79
C PRO A 749 -53.22 -60.89 29.02
N VAL A 750 -53.89 -61.17 30.15
CA VAL A 750 -54.33 -62.54 30.53
C VAL A 750 -55.14 -63.23 29.43
N THR A 751 -55.96 -62.48 28.68
CA THR A 751 -56.72 -63.02 27.55
C THR A 751 -55.82 -63.63 26.47
N ALA A 752 -54.65 -63.04 26.20
CA ALA A 752 -53.66 -63.61 25.29
C ALA A 752 -53.08 -64.92 25.84
N GLN A 753 -52.80 -64.97 27.15
CA GLN A 753 -52.33 -66.21 27.80
C GLN A 753 -53.35 -67.34 27.71
N ILE A 754 -54.64 -67.03 27.94
CA ILE A 754 -55.72 -68.03 27.83
C ILE A 754 -55.90 -68.47 26.37
N SER A 755 -55.85 -67.55 25.41
CA SER A 755 -55.94 -67.87 23.99
C SER A 755 -54.79 -68.79 23.53
N LEU A 756 -53.55 -68.47 23.91
CA LEU A 756 -52.38 -69.30 23.62
C LEU A 756 -52.46 -70.67 24.34
N LEU A 757 -52.94 -70.69 25.58
CA LEU A 757 -53.15 -71.93 26.33
C LEU A 757 -54.21 -72.81 25.66
N ASN A 758 -55.33 -72.24 25.20
CA ASN A 758 -56.33 -72.95 24.42
C ASN A 758 -55.76 -73.48 23.10
N LYS A 759 -54.86 -72.74 22.47
CA LYS A 759 -54.24 -73.13 21.20
C LYS A 759 -53.26 -74.29 21.35
N TYR A 760 -52.45 -74.29 22.40
CA TYR A 760 -51.32 -75.23 22.54
C TYR A 760 -51.52 -76.30 23.63
N HIS A 761 -52.68 -76.39 24.30
CA HIS A 761 -52.89 -77.33 25.40
C HIS A 761 -52.58 -78.79 25.03
N SER A 762 -52.80 -79.21 23.78
CA SER A 762 -52.58 -80.59 23.32
C SER A 762 -51.11 -80.99 23.30
N LEU A 763 -50.19 -80.03 23.27
CA LEU A 763 -48.74 -80.26 23.27
C LEU A 763 -48.20 -80.52 24.68
N MET A 764 -48.97 -80.19 25.72
CA MET A 764 -48.53 -80.20 27.11
C MET A 764 -49.12 -81.36 27.90
N SER A 765 -48.34 -81.95 28.79
CA SER A 765 -48.77 -82.97 29.75
C SER A 765 -49.72 -82.40 30.83
N VAL A 766 -50.32 -83.30 31.61
CA VAL A 766 -51.19 -82.90 32.74
C VAL A 766 -50.42 -82.08 33.77
N GLY A 767 -49.15 -82.38 34.01
CA GLY A 767 -48.30 -81.65 34.95
C GLY A 767 -48.03 -80.22 34.51
N GLU A 768 -47.66 -80.03 33.25
CA GLU A 768 -47.31 -78.73 32.66
C GLU A 768 -48.51 -77.78 32.57
N VAL A 769 -49.68 -78.30 32.18
CA VAL A 769 -50.91 -77.49 32.22
C VAL A 769 -51.26 -77.05 33.64
N ARG A 770 -51.11 -77.93 34.65
CA ARG A 770 -51.32 -77.54 36.05
C ARG A 770 -50.33 -76.47 36.51
N HIS A 771 -49.09 -76.54 36.04
CA HIS A 771 -48.06 -75.56 36.33
C HIS A 771 -48.42 -74.19 35.75
N ILE A 772 -48.81 -74.10 34.47
CA ILE A 772 -49.28 -72.86 33.85
C ILE A 772 -50.48 -72.29 34.60
N LEU A 773 -51.50 -73.10 34.87
CA LEU A 773 -52.70 -72.65 35.59
C LEU A 773 -52.34 -72.02 36.94
N ALA A 774 -51.39 -72.61 37.67
CA ALA A 774 -50.93 -72.07 38.95
C ALA A 774 -50.18 -70.73 38.83
N ILE A 775 -49.52 -70.46 37.71
CA ILE A 775 -48.82 -69.18 37.44
C ILE A 775 -49.78 -68.08 37.00
N LEU A 776 -50.88 -68.43 36.32
CA LEU A 776 -51.89 -67.46 35.89
C LEU A 776 -52.52 -66.72 37.09
N PRO A 777 -52.91 -65.45 36.93
CA PRO A 777 -53.49 -64.67 38.03
C PRO A 777 -54.82 -65.27 38.51
N HIS A 778 -55.23 -64.88 39.72
CA HIS A 778 -56.58 -65.19 40.21
C HIS A 778 -57.63 -64.69 39.18
N PRO A 779 -58.68 -65.47 38.84
CA PRO A 779 -59.09 -66.73 39.47
C PRO A 779 -58.52 -68.02 38.85
N PHE A 780 -57.67 -67.95 37.83
CA PHE A 780 -57.17 -69.12 37.10
C PHE A 780 -56.25 -70.03 37.95
N SER A 781 -55.42 -69.44 38.82
CA SER A 781 -54.56 -70.17 39.78
C SER A 781 -55.29 -71.00 40.83
N GLU A 782 -56.60 -70.81 40.98
CA GLU A 782 -57.44 -71.63 41.86
C GLU A 782 -57.92 -72.93 41.20
N ILE A 783 -57.67 -73.14 39.90
CA ILE A 783 -58.05 -74.36 39.17
C ILE A 783 -57.10 -75.52 39.54
N LYS A 784 -57.26 -76.04 40.76
CA LYS A 784 -56.49 -77.16 41.32
C LYS A 784 -57.35 -78.02 42.27
N PRO A 785 -57.05 -79.32 42.49
CA PRO A 785 -57.86 -80.15 43.38
C PRO A 785 -58.04 -79.53 44.77
N GLY A 786 -59.29 -79.35 45.21
CA GLY A 786 -59.59 -78.63 46.44
C GLY A 786 -61.07 -78.23 46.57
N TYR A 787 -61.36 -77.39 47.56
CA TYR A 787 -62.71 -76.90 47.88
C TYR A 787 -63.04 -75.54 47.25
N ALA A 788 -62.10 -74.92 46.53
CA ALA A 788 -62.33 -73.65 45.84
C ALA A 788 -63.36 -73.81 44.72
N THR A 789 -64.08 -72.73 44.40
CA THR A 789 -65.01 -72.66 43.27
C THR A 789 -64.65 -71.45 42.40
N PRO A 790 -63.62 -71.57 41.55
CA PRO A 790 -63.14 -70.47 40.71
C PRO A 790 -64.26 -69.99 39.78
N ARG A 791 -64.35 -68.66 39.60
CA ARG A 791 -65.32 -68.02 38.73
C ARG A 791 -64.59 -67.24 37.65
N LEU A 792 -64.68 -67.69 36.40
CA LEU A 792 -64.09 -66.98 35.27
C LEU A 792 -65.14 -66.09 34.61
N LYS A 793 -64.76 -64.94 34.06
CA LYS A 793 -65.67 -64.14 33.24
C LYS A 793 -66.14 -64.95 32.02
N ASN A 794 -67.40 -64.84 31.65
CA ASN A 794 -67.98 -65.49 30.48
C ASN A 794 -67.47 -64.81 29.19
N SER A 795 -66.31 -65.28 28.69
CA SER A 795 -65.72 -64.88 27.41
C SER A 795 -65.52 -66.11 26.50
N PRO A 796 -65.42 -65.94 25.18
CA PRO A 796 -65.16 -67.04 24.26
C PRO A 796 -63.91 -67.86 24.64
N GLU A 797 -62.83 -67.19 25.02
CA GLU A 797 -61.57 -67.84 25.41
C GLU A 797 -61.74 -68.66 26.70
N ASN A 798 -62.45 -68.12 27.70
CA ASN A 798 -62.69 -68.85 28.94
C ASN A 798 -63.68 -70.02 28.77
N LEU A 799 -64.66 -69.89 27.87
CA LEU A 799 -65.55 -70.98 27.51
C LEU A 799 -64.79 -72.13 26.84
N ASP A 800 -63.89 -71.83 25.91
CA ASP A 800 -63.05 -72.84 25.28
C ASP A 800 -62.10 -73.47 26.30
N LEU A 801 -61.53 -72.68 27.20
CA LEU A 801 -60.70 -73.15 28.31
C LEU A 801 -61.43 -74.20 29.16
N VAL A 802 -62.63 -73.89 29.67
CA VAL A 802 -63.35 -74.82 30.56
C VAL A 802 -63.84 -76.09 29.83
N LYS A 803 -64.17 -76.00 28.53
CA LYS A 803 -64.56 -77.16 27.72
C LYS A 803 -63.44 -78.20 27.67
N TRP A 804 -62.22 -77.79 27.31
CA TRP A 804 -61.11 -78.73 27.21
C TRP A 804 -60.52 -79.11 28.58
N LEU A 805 -60.59 -78.23 29.58
CA LEU A 805 -60.23 -78.59 30.97
C LEU A 805 -61.12 -79.72 31.50
N HIS A 806 -62.42 -79.70 31.20
CA HIS A 806 -63.34 -80.78 31.56
C HIS A 806 -63.05 -82.06 30.77
N SER A 807 -62.87 -81.96 29.45
CA SER A 807 -62.58 -83.15 28.62
C SER A 807 -61.27 -83.85 29.02
N ARG A 808 -60.26 -83.08 29.46
CA ARG A 808 -58.97 -83.60 29.95
C ARG A 808 -58.95 -83.87 31.46
N LYS A 809 -60.10 -83.82 32.16
CA LYS A 809 -60.26 -84.14 33.59
C LYS A 809 -59.45 -83.26 34.57
N PHE A 810 -59.22 -82.00 34.23
CA PHE A 810 -58.67 -81.01 35.18
C PHE A 810 -59.75 -80.49 36.14
N ILE A 811 -61.02 -80.47 35.70
CA ILE A 811 -62.18 -80.00 36.46
C ILE A 811 -63.29 -81.05 36.39
N SER A 812 -64.15 -81.10 37.42
CA SER A 812 -65.22 -82.11 37.52
C SER A 812 -66.46 -81.75 36.70
N SER A 813 -66.82 -80.46 36.67
CA SER A 813 -67.90 -79.90 35.86
C SER A 813 -67.78 -78.37 35.82
N TRP A 814 -68.49 -77.73 34.91
CA TRP A 814 -68.61 -76.28 34.84
C TRP A 814 -70.04 -75.89 34.42
N GLY A 815 -70.45 -74.66 34.68
CA GLY A 815 -71.75 -74.12 34.28
C GLY A 815 -71.88 -72.64 34.58
N GLU A 816 -72.98 -72.01 34.14
CA GLU A 816 -73.25 -70.60 34.44
C GLU A 816 -73.49 -70.39 35.94
N ASP A 817 -72.91 -69.32 36.51
CA ASP A 817 -73.13 -68.99 37.91
C ASP A 817 -74.53 -68.40 38.10
N ARG A 818 -75.37 -69.09 38.87
CA ARG A 818 -76.75 -68.68 39.14
C ARG A 818 -76.86 -67.38 39.95
N LEU A 819 -75.77 -66.92 40.56
CA LEU A 819 -75.72 -65.70 41.38
C LEU A 819 -75.16 -64.48 40.63
N PHE A 820 -74.34 -64.69 39.60
CA PHE A 820 -73.72 -63.64 38.79
C PHE A 820 -73.70 -64.10 37.32
N THR A 821 -74.64 -63.63 36.50
CA THR A 821 -74.91 -64.15 35.15
C THR A 821 -73.75 -64.00 34.16
N ASP A 822 -72.75 -63.18 34.48
CA ASP A 822 -71.60 -62.91 33.62
C ASP A 822 -70.38 -63.81 33.90
N ASN A 823 -70.52 -64.84 34.75
CA ASN A 823 -69.41 -65.70 35.16
C ASN A 823 -69.67 -67.21 34.92
N ILE A 824 -68.61 -67.92 34.53
CA ILE A 824 -68.52 -69.36 34.44
C ILE A 824 -68.05 -69.89 35.80
N LYS A 825 -68.90 -70.69 36.45
CA LYS A 825 -68.57 -71.40 37.69
C LYS A 825 -67.87 -72.72 37.39
N ILE A 826 -66.69 -72.92 37.97
CA ILE A 826 -65.91 -74.15 37.83
C ILE A 826 -66.01 -74.98 39.10
N ASN A 827 -66.36 -76.27 38.95
CA ASN A 827 -66.30 -77.24 40.03
C ASN A 827 -65.05 -78.12 39.88
N LEU A 828 -64.25 -78.20 40.94
CA LEU A 828 -62.97 -78.92 40.93
C LEU A 828 -63.16 -80.37 41.40
N HIS A 829 -62.21 -81.24 41.06
CA HIS A 829 -62.14 -82.57 41.67
C HIS A 829 -61.71 -82.43 43.14
N ARG A 830 -62.45 -83.08 44.05
CA ARG A 830 -62.05 -83.20 45.45
C ARG A 830 -60.86 -84.15 45.54
N ARG A 831 -59.88 -83.84 46.40
CA ARG A 831 -58.78 -84.78 46.69
C ARG A 831 -59.32 -86.08 47.25
#